data_AF-A0A9E4AD92-F1
#
_entry.id   AF-A0A9E4AD92-F1
#
_cell.length_a   1.000
_cell.length_b   1.000
_cell.length_c   1.000
_cell.angle_alpha   90.00
_cell.angle_beta   90.00
_cell.angle_gamma   90.00
#
_symmetry.space_group_name_H-M   'P 1'
#
loop_
_entity.id
_entity.type
_entity.pdbx_description
1 polymer ?
#
loop_
_entity_poly.entity_id
_entity_poly.type
_entity_poly.pdbx_seq_one_letter_code
_entity_poly.pdbx_strand_id
1 'polypeptide(L)'
;MNPDLADSLTEICGPDAVIVDRDRLLAYESDGLTAYRHRPGAVVLPRTTSQVRRAVLAVARHGLAVVPRGAGTGLSGGAVALDGALVLGTARMDRIVEIDAPNRRAVVQPGVVNADLSAALRPYGLHYAPDPSSQSACTLGGNVGENSGGPHCLKHGVTSRHVTGLEIVLSDGSVARLGGMGGEAEAGYDLVGVVVGSEGCFGVVTEIEVGLLPLPEGVRTLLGIFDRIEDAARAVSEVVGVGLLPAAMEIIDGPTIRAVEESVFAAGYPIDAGAALVIEFDGVDAGLDEESARAAGICDRMGAREVRRARSEEERAALWKGRKKAFGAMGRIAPDLLVQDATVPRTALPSTLRGIAEIAARYRLSVANVFHAGDGNLHPNIVFDRRNREESGRVECASAEIMRLCVGAGGTITGEHGVGLDKRRYMELVCGPAELKAMRGVRLVFDPAGTMNPGKVLPDAPGGGGDQGGAQGGPSTRRSVGGGRVRGVGSVLDLLPAGQALVGEEAAEWLGGSGAEAVVFPESAEEVAALVRRAAESSVPLLPAGSGSRLGWAGGWPSGTGVVVVSTRRMASLVHYEPADLTLTAAAGMRWRNLDAKLRLKAQWLPLETPGLWSGTVGGAVARGGAGPLRTRYGAVRDSVLGLEVVTGAGEVLRLGGRVVKNVAGFDLVRLFTGSYGTLGIVTQASMRLFPRPEVDLTLCFEGARERMLEGAAALRASLLPVAAAELHDRSVAGREGRAALAVRVLGGAAEAEDVRTRAEATVGIEPVDVLLGNESESFHRRATEVAPEPLRSAVVARREDSVSSRLADGIKGLFDPHRVLPRRP
;
A
#
# COMPACT_ATOMS: atom_id res chain seq x y z
N MET A 1 -24.36 0.08 32.90
CA MET A 1 -25.02 0.59 31.69
C MET A 1 -26.36 1.19 32.09
N ASN A 2 -26.80 2.27 31.44
CA ASN A 2 -28.16 2.79 31.59
C ASN A 2 -29.16 1.71 31.09
N PRO A 3 -30.12 1.23 31.92
CA PRO A 3 -31.09 0.21 31.54
C PRO A 3 -31.81 0.51 30.20
N ASP A 4 -32.15 1.77 29.94
CA ASP A 4 -32.85 2.20 28.73
C ASP A 4 -32.06 1.91 27.45
N LEU A 5 -30.72 2.02 27.52
CA LEU A 5 -29.84 1.72 26.38
C LEU A 5 -29.75 0.20 26.16
N ALA A 6 -29.68 -0.59 27.23
CA ALA A 6 -29.64 -2.05 27.11
C ALA A 6 -30.93 -2.59 26.48
N ASP A 7 -32.08 -2.05 26.89
CA ASP A 7 -33.40 -2.41 26.34
C ASP A 7 -33.52 -2.00 24.88
N SER A 8 -33.11 -0.77 24.54
CA SER A 8 -33.08 -0.29 23.15
C SER A 8 -32.22 -1.18 22.25
N LEU A 9 -31.01 -1.55 22.69
CA LEU A 9 -30.12 -2.43 21.93
C LEU A 9 -30.71 -3.85 21.80
N THR A 10 -31.40 -4.32 22.82
CA THR A 10 -32.07 -5.63 22.83
C THR A 10 -33.23 -5.65 21.83
N GLU A 11 -34.01 -4.58 21.72
CA GLU A 11 -35.05 -4.43 20.69
C GLU A 11 -34.46 -4.42 19.27
N ILE A 12 -33.31 -3.78 19.08
CA ILE A 12 -32.66 -3.64 17.77
C ILE A 12 -32.04 -4.97 17.30
N CYS A 13 -31.27 -5.62 18.18
CA CYS A 13 -30.39 -6.75 17.83
C CYS A 13 -30.85 -8.11 18.36
N GLY A 14 -31.83 -8.13 19.27
CA GLY A 14 -32.24 -9.30 20.03
C GLY A 14 -31.40 -9.52 21.29
N PRO A 15 -31.92 -10.25 22.30
CA PRO A 15 -31.27 -10.41 23.60
C PRO A 15 -29.93 -11.15 23.51
N ASP A 16 -29.79 -12.13 22.62
CA ASP A 16 -28.55 -12.89 22.45
C ASP A 16 -27.39 -12.06 21.86
N ALA A 17 -27.69 -10.88 21.33
CA ALA A 17 -26.71 -10.00 20.71
C ALA A 17 -26.19 -8.92 21.67
N VAL A 18 -26.76 -8.80 22.88
CA VAL A 18 -26.41 -7.75 23.85
C VAL A 18 -25.75 -8.38 25.07
N ILE A 19 -24.55 -7.91 25.41
CA ILE A 19 -23.77 -8.38 26.55
C ILE A 19 -23.58 -7.23 27.51
N VAL A 20 -24.19 -7.34 28.69
CA VAL A 20 -24.07 -6.38 29.80
C VAL A 20 -23.59 -7.03 31.09
N ASP A 21 -23.57 -8.37 31.12
CA ASP A 21 -23.10 -9.15 32.26
C ASP A 21 -21.60 -8.91 32.51
N ARG A 22 -21.22 -8.66 33.77
CA ARG A 22 -19.87 -8.20 34.11
C ARG A 22 -18.80 -9.25 33.79
N ASP A 23 -19.12 -10.53 33.93
CA ASP A 23 -18.16 -11.62 33.73
C ASP A 23 -17.96 -11.87 32.24
N ARG A 24 -19.05 -11.82 31.45
CA ARG A 24 -18.97 -11.92 29.97
C ARG A 24 -18.24 -10.74 29.33
N LEU A 25 -18.27 -9.56 29.94
CA LEU A 25 -17.55 -8.38 29.45
C LEU A 25 -16.02 -8.50 29.57
N LEU A 26 -15.51 -9.40 30.41
CA LEU A 26 -14.06 -9.62 30.56
C LEU A 26 -13.41 -10.09 29.24
N ALA A 27 -14.14 -10.82 28.39
CA ALA A 27 -13.64 -11.25 27.08
C ALA A 27 -13.38 -10.08 26.09
N TYR A 28 -13.83 -8.87 26.44
CA TYR A 28 -13.76 -7.68 25.60
C TYR A 28 -12.93 -6.55 26.23
N GLU A 29 -12.28 -6.78 27.37
CA GLU A 29 -11.51 -5.73 28.07
C GLU A 29 -10.21 -5.36 27.37
N SER A 30 -9.66 -6.26 26.55
CA SER A 30 -8.49 -6.02 25.69
C SER A 30 -8.68 -6.61 24.30
N ASP A 31 -7.81 -6.21 23.38
CA ASP A 31 -7.47 -7.00 22.20
C ASP A 31 -6.29 -7.93 22.53
N GLY A 32 -5.47 -8.30 21.54
CA GLY A 32 -4.29 -9.12 21.71
C GLY A 32 -3.19 -8.45 22.53
N LEU A 33 -3.20 -7.12 22.68
CA LEU A 33 -2.24 -6.37 23.49
C LEU A 33 -2.69 -6.31 24.96
N THR A 34 -2.56 -7.43 25.67
CA THR A 34 -3.14 -7.60 27.01
C THR A 34 -2.53 -6.73 28.13
N ALA A 35 -1.55 -5.89 27.80
CA ALA A 35 -1.01 -4.85 28.68
C ALA A 35 -2.00 -3.69 28.88
N TYR A 36 -2.88 -3.44 27.89
CA TYR A 36 -3.94 -2.43 27.98
C TYR A 36 -5.28 -3.12 28.18
N ARG A 37 -5.96 -2.80 29.29
CA ARG A 37 -7.25 -3.40 29.67
C ARG A 37 -8.21 -2.35 30.15
N HIS A 38 -9.41 -2.33 29.58
CA HIS A 38 -10.51 -1.51 30.05
C HIS A 38 -11.83 -2.22 29.77
N ARG A 39 -12.59 -2.53 30.82
CA ARG A 39 -13.88 -3.23 30.67
C ARG A 39 -14.88 -2.31 29.94
N PRO A 40 -15.50 -2.76 28.84
CA PRO A 40 -16.49 -1.95 28.12
C PRO A 40 -17.77 -1.73 28.93
N GLY A 41 -18.55 -0.70 28.54
CA GLY A 41 -19.86 -0.44 29.14
C GLY A 41 -20.91 -1.51 28.79
N ALA A 42 -20.85 -2.02 27.55
CA ALA A 42 -21.51 -3.22 27.05
C ALA A 42 -20.92 -3.62 25.69
N VAL A 43 -21.37 -4.77 25.18
CA VAL A 43 -21.11 -5.20 23.80
C VAL A 43 -22.43 -5.44 23.07
N VAL A 44 -22.52 -5.02 21.80
CA VAL A 44 -23.59 -5.40 20.88
C VAL A 44 -23.04 -6.09 19.65
N LEU A 45 -23.70 -7.14 19.18
CA LEU A 45 -23.28 -8.00 18.07
C LEU A 45 -24.35 -8.03 16.95
N PRO A 46 -24.48 -6.96 16.14
CA PRO A 46 -25.45 -6.88 15.05
C PRO A 46 -25.15 -7.91 13.94
N ARG A 47 -26.17 -8.20 13.12
CA ARG A 47 -26.10 -9.09 11.94
C ARG A 47 -26.28 -8.36 10.61
N THR A 48 -26.78 -7.13 10.63
CA THR A 48 -27.10 -6.35 9.43
C THR A 48 -26.65 -4.90 9.55
N THR A 49 -26.39 -4.24 8.43
CA THR A 49 -26.11 -2.79 8.37
C THR A 49 -27.19 -1.96 9.06
N SER A 50 -28.47 -2.35 8.91
CA SER A 50 -29.60 -1.67 9.57
C SER A 50 -29.52 -1.77 11.10
N GLN A 51 -29.10 -2.91 11.65
CA GLN A 51 -28.88 -3.05 13.09
C GLN A 51 -27.69 -2.23 13.57
N VAL A 52 -26.57 -2.22 12.82
CA VAL A 52 -25.40 -1.38 13.11
C VAL A 52 -25.80 0.09 13.18
N ARG A 53 -26.48 0.60 12.15
CA ARG A 53 -27.01 1.97 12.09
C ARG A 53 -27.88 2.32 13.29
N ARG A 54 -28.88 1.49 13.60
CA ARG A 54 -29.79 1.75 14.72
C ARG A 54 -29.06 1.70 16.06
N ALA A 55 -28.10 0.79 16.24
CA ALA A 55 -27.28 0.71 17.44
C ALA A 55 -26.39 1.95 17.62
N VAL A 56 -25.71 2.42 16.56
CA VAL A 56 -24.91 3.65 16.59
C VAL A 56 -25.77 4.84 17.02
N LEU A 57 -26.95 5.01 16.41
CA LEU A 57 -27.88 6.09 16.77
C LEU A 57 -28.40 5.98 18.21
N ALA A 58 -28.69 4.77 18.69
CA ALA A 58 -29.11 4.55 20.07
C ALA A 58 -28.01 4.95 21.04
N VAL A 59 -26.76 4.52 20.81
CA VAL A 59 -25.60 4.86 21.66
C VAL A 59 -25.34 6.37 21.67
N ALA A 60 -25.43 7.03 20.50
CA ALA A 60 -25.25 8.48 20.39
C ALA A 60 -26.27 9.28 21.21
N ARG A 61 -27.53 8.83 21.32
CA ARG A 61 -28.57 9.48 22.15
C ARG A 61 -28.22 9.49 23.64
N HIS A 62 -27.38 8.57 24.09
CA HIS A 62 -26.90 8.51 25.47
C HIS A 62 -25.55 9.19 25.68
N GLY A 63 -25.01 9.89 24.66
CA GLY A 63 -23.72 10.58 24.74
C GLY A 63 -22.52 9.64 24.92
N LEU A 64 -22.67 8.37 24.51
CA LEU A 64 -21.61 7.38 24.59
C LEU A 64 -20.91 7.21 23.24
N ALA A 65 -19.66 6.74 23.29
CA ALA A 65 -18.88 6.41 22.11
C ALA A 65 -19.07 4.95 21.69
N VAL A 66 -18.77 4.68 20.42
CA VAL A 66 -18.74 3.34 19.82
C VAL A 66 -17.30 2.95 19.51
N VAL A 67 -16.91 1.74 19.89
CA VAL A 67 -15.65 1.10 19.50
C VAL A 67 -15.97 -0.09 18.60
N PRO A 68 -15.72 0.02 17.28
CA PRO A 68 -15.85 -1.11 16.37
C PRO A 68 -14.84 -2.21 16.73
N ARG A 69 -15.27 -3.47 16.67
CA ARG A 69 -14.40 -4.61 16.97
C ARG A 69 -14.67 -5.79 16.02
N GLY A 70 -13.61 -6.32 15.41
CA GLY A 70 -13.63 -7.63 14.75
C GLY A 70 -13.49 -8.78 15.76
N ALA A 71 -12.53 -9.68 15.54
CA ALA A 71 -12.21 -10.73 16.52
C ALA A 71 -11.43 -10.22 17.76
N GLY A 72 -10.84 -9.02 17.72
CA GLY A 72 -10.03 -8.49 18.82
C GLY A 72 -8.62 -9.09 18.89
N THR A 73 -8.03 -9.45 17.75
CA THR A 73 -6.67 -9.98 17.63
C THR A 73 -5.60 -8.90 17.42
N GLY A 74 -5.99 -7.60 17.40
CA GLY A 74 -5.09 -6.47 17.20
C GLY A 74 -4.05 -6.33 18.31
N LEU A 75 -2.93 -5.66 18.01
CA LEU A 75 -1.78 -5.49 18.90
C LEU A 75 -1.45 -4.01 19.17
N SER A 76 -2.42 -3.12 19.04
CA SER A 76 -2.27 -1.66 19.24
C SER A 76 -3.12 -1.10 20.36
N GLY A 77 -4.04 -1.89 20.92
CA GLY A 77 -5.09 -1.39 21.81
C GLY A 77 -6.23 -0.69 21.05
N GLY A 78 -6.29 -0.80 19.72
CA GLY A 78 -7.29 -0.15 18.87
C GLY A 78 -8.73 -0.53 19.22
N ALA A 79 -8.96 -1.76 19.68
CA ALA A 79 -10.29 -2.26 20.06
C ALA A 79 -10.61 -2.16 21.57
N VAL A 80 -9.84 -1.40 22.34
CA VAL A 80 -10.07 -1.18 23.78
C VAL A 80 -11.09 -0.05 23.99
N ALA A 81 -12.16 -0.35 24.73
CA ALA A 81 -13.25 0.59 25.00
C ALA A 81 -12.97 1.43 26.24
N LEU A 82 -12.54 2.68 26.04
CA LEU A 82 -12.30 3.67 27.09
C LEU A 82 -13.61 4.29 27.59
N ASP A 83 -13.61 4.85 28.79
CA ASP A 83 -14.66 5.74 29.33
C ASP A 83 -16.10 5.15 29.28
N GLY A 84 -16.22 3.83 29.40
CA GLY A 84 -17.51 3.15 29.37
C GLY A 84 -18.14 3.06 27.97
N ALA A 85 -17.37 3.29 26.91
CA ALA A 85 -17.81 3.14 25.52
C ALA A 85 -18.41 1.75 25.25
N LEU A 86 -19.30 1.70 24.26
CA LEU A 86 -19.90 0.47 23.79
C LEU A 86 -19.02 -0.18 22.73
N VAL A 87 -18.75 -1.47 22.88
CA VAL A 87 -18.12 -2.27 21.81
C VAL A 87 -19.19 -2.74 20.83
N LEU A 88 -19.01 -2.43 19.55
CA LEU A 88 -19.85 -2.95 18.47
C LEU A 88 -19.06 -4.01 17.71
N GLY A 89 -19.39 -5.27 17.97
CA GLY A 89 -18.69 -6.42 17.42
C GLY A 89 -19.31 -6.93 16.12
N THR A 90 -18.49 -7.16 15.10
CA THR A 90 -18.95 -7.62 13.77
C THR A 90 -19.00 -9.14 13.61
N ALA A 91 -18.72 -9.90 14.68
CA ALA A 91 -18.58 -11.36 14.63
C ALA A 91 -19.82 -12.12 14.12
N ARG A 92 -21.02 -11.52 14.13
CA ARG A 92 -22.25 -12.14 13.59
C ARG A 92 -22.59 -11.69 12.16
N MET A 93 -21.74 -10.87 11.55
CA MET A 93 -21.78 -10.45 10.14
C MET A 93 -20.73 -11.24 9.37
N ASP A 94 -20.92 -12.55 9.24
CA ASP A 94 -19.91 -13.54 8.85
C ASP A 94 -20.17 -14.18 7.47
N ARG A 95 -20.97 -13.52 6.63
CA ARG A 95 -21.33 -14.07 5.31
C ARG A 95 -20.37 -13.62 4.22
N ILE A 96 -19.96 -14.57 3.38
CA ILE A 96 -19.50 -14.28 2.01
C ILE A 96 -20.77 -14.01 1.19
N VAL A 97 -20.93 -12.77 0.71
CA VAL A 97 -22.13 -12.30 0.03
C VAL A 97 -22.11 -12.71 -1.45
N GLU A 98 -20.96 -12.55 -2.10
CA GLU A 98 -20.78 -12.83 -3.53
C GLU A 98 -19.34 -13.27 -3.82
N ILE A 99 -19.16 -14.22 -4.75
CA ILE A 99 -17.88 -14.56 -5.37
C ILE A 99 -18.06 -14.43 -6.88
N ASP A 100 -17.35 -13.48 -7.48
CA ASP A 100 -17.26 -13.26 -8.93
C ASP A 100 -15.87 -13.69 -9.40
N ALA A 101 -15.72 -15.01 -9.58
CA ALA A 101 -14.45 -15.62 -9.98
C ALA A 101 -13.93 -15.12 -11.34
N PRO A 102 -14.74 -14.97 -12.41
CA PRO A 102 -14.29 -14.41 -13.68
C PRO A 102 -13.71 -13.01 -13.56
N ASN A 103 -14.28 -12.17 -12.68
CA ASN A 103 -13.74 -10.85 -12.43
C ASN A 103 -12.68 -10.81 -11.31
N ARG A 104 -12.40 -11.94 -10.66
CA ARG A 104 -11.48 -12.13 -9.53
C ARG A 104 -11.82 -11.25 -8.34
N ARG A 105 -13.10 -11.25 -7.93
CA ARG A 105 -13.62 -10.34 -6.90
C ARG A 105 -14.57 -11.07 -5.95
N ALA A 106 -14.68 -10.58 -4.74
CA ALA A 106 -15.65 -11.08 -3.76
C ALA A 106 -16.21 -9.93 -2.91
N VAL A 107 -17.46 -10.07 -2.49
CA VAL A 107 -18.13 -9.20 -1.53
C VAL A 107 -18.36 -9.99 -0.25
N VAL A 108 -17.93 -9.47 0.88
CA VAL A 108 -17.95 -10.16 2.18
C VAL A 108 -18.41 -9.23 3.29
N GLN A 109 -19.00 -9.80 4.33
CA GLN A 109 -19.27 -9.10 5.57
C GLN A 109 -18.00 -9.03 6.46
N PRO A 110 -17.87 -8.01 7.33
CA PRO A 110 -16.66 -7.72 8.12
C PRO A 110 -16.29 -8.79 9.17
N GLY A 111 -17.21 -9.68 9.52
CA GLY A 111 -17.01 -10.77 10.48
C GLY A 111 -16.45 -12.05 9.86
N VAL A 112 -16.36 -12.14 8.53
CA VAL A 112 -15.72 -13.29 7.86
C VAL A 112 -14.27 -13.41 8.34
N VAL A 113 -13.86 -14.62 8.73
CA VAL A 113 -12.46 -14.91 9.11
C VAL A 113 -11.59 -14.88 7.86
N ASN A 114 -10.41 -14.27 7.94
CA ASN A 114 -9.51 -14.10 6.80
C ASN A 114 -9.20 -15.42 6.07
N ALA A 115 -8.81 -16.45 6.80
CA ALA A 115 -8.48 -17.75 6.23
C ALA A 115 -9.69 -18.46 5.58
N ASP A 116 -10.91 -18.23 6.09
CA ASP A 116 -12.12 -18.86 5.58
C ASP A 116 -12.49 -18.35 4.19
N LEU A 117 -12.24 -17.06 3.91
CA LEU A 117 -12.42 -16.51 2.56
C LEU A 117 -11.49 -17.23 1.56
N SER A 118 -10.20 -17.34 1.88
CA SER A 118 -9.26 -18.05 1.00
C SER A 118 -9.63 -19.52 0.84
N ALA A 119 -10.15 -20.19 1.88
CA ALA A 119 -10.64 -21.56 1.77
C ALA A 119 -11.84 -21.68 0.81
N ALA A 120 -12.79 -20.74 0.87
CA ALA A 120 -13.95 -20.69 -0.02
C ALA A 120 -13.59 -20.40 -1.48
N LEU A 121 -12.46 -19.75 -1.73
CA LEU A 121 -11.99 -19.36 -3.07
C LEU A 121 -11.17 -20.46 -3.78
N ARG A 122 -10.63 -21.43 -3.04
CA ARG A 122 -9.81 -22.52 -3.61
C ARG A 122 -10.45 -23.27 -4.78
N PRO A 123 -11.76 -23.63 -4.76
CA PRO A 123 -12.40 -24.32 -5.89
C PRO A 123 -12.36 -23.53 -7.20
N TYR A 124 -12.15 -22.21 -7.14
CA TYR A 124 -12.05 -21.32 -8.29
C TYR A 124 -10.60 -21.03 -8.71
N GLY A 125 -9.61 -21.65 -8.06
CA GLY A 125 -8.20 -21.36 -8.31
C GLY A 125 -7.75 -19.98 -7.81
N LEU A 126 -8.47 -19.39 -6.84
CA LEU A 126 -8.24 -18.03 -6.34
C LEU A 126 -7.93 -18.04 -4.83
N HIS A 127 -7.34 -16.94 -4.35
CA HIS A 127 -7.18 -16.65 -2.93
C HIS A 127 -7.22 -15.14 -2.64
N TYR A 128 -7.46 -14.80 -1.38
CA TYR A 128 -7.24 -13.45 -0.83
C TYR A 128 -5.83 -13.38 -0.24
N ALA A 129 -5.03 -12.42 -0.71
CA ALA A 129 -3.57 -12.45 -0.50
C ALA A 129 -3.08 -11.97 0.88
N PRO A 130 -3.66 -10.95 1.53
CA PRO A 130 -3.22 -10.53 2.85
C PRO A 130 -3.33 -11.67 3.88
N ASP A 131 -2.20 -12.05 4.46
CA ASP A 131 -2.04 -13.25 5.28
C ASP A 131 -1.48 -12.95 6.69
N PRO A 132 -2.14 -12.09 7.50
CA PRO A 132 -1.66 -11.78 8.85
C PRO A 132 -1.43 -13.06 9.66
N SER A 133 -0.47 -13.05 10.59
CA SER A 133 -0.15 -14.24 11.40
C SER A 133 -1.37 -14.77 12.18
N SER A 134 -2.36 -13.91 12.44
CA SER A 134 -3.64 -14.22 13.08
C SER A 134 -4.75 -14.62 12.11
N GLN A 135 -4.48 -14.85 10.81
CA GLN A 135 -5.47 -15.12 9.75
C GLN A 135 -6.51 -16.22 10.06
N SER A 136 -6.16 -17.18 10.92
CA SER A 136 -7.08 -18.23 11.38
C SER A 136 -8.14 -17.74 12.39
N ALA A 137 -8.07 -16.47 12.81
CA ALA A 137 -8.93 -15.88 13.82
C ALA A 137 -9.33 -14.42 13.50
N CYS A 138 -8.45 -13.63 12.88
CA CYS A 138 -8.76 -12.25 12.52
C CYS A 138 -9.85 -12.21 11.44
N THR A 139 -10.68 -11.15 11.48
CA THR A 139 -11.78 -10.98 10.53
C THR A 139 -11.46 -9.88 9.51
N LEU A 140 -12.09 -9.94 8.34
CA LEU A 140 -11.84 -8.97 7.27
C LEU A 140 -12.10 -7.51 7.69
N GLY A 141 -13.06 -7.26 8.58
CA GLY A 141 -13.28 -5.94 9.16
C GLY A 141 -12.14 -5.45 10.05
N GLY A 142 -11.51 -6.35 10.80
CA GLY A 142 -10.28 -6.05 11.54
C GLY A 142 -9.10 -5.78 10.59
N ASN A 143 -8.98 -6.57 9.52
CA ASN A 143 -7.96 -6.34 8.49
C ASN A 143 -8.10 -4.95 7.84
N VAL A 144 -9.33 -4.54 7.53
CA VAL A 144 -9.63 -3.18 7.05
C VAL A 144 -9.26 -2.13 8.10
N GLY A 145 -9.63 -2.35 9.36
CA GLY A 145 -9.34 -1.42 10.46
C GLY A 145 -7.85 -1.13 10.65
N GLU A 146 -7.01 -2.17 10.58
CA GLU A 146 -5.56 -2.08 10.83
C GLU A 146 -4.71 -1.93 9.57
N ASN A 147 -5.32 -1.94 8.37
CA ASN A 147 -4.62 -2.13 7.09
C ASN A 147 -3.64 -3.31 7.15
N SER A 148 -4.12 -4.46 7.61
CA SER A 148 -3.26 -5.58 8.00
C SER A 148 -2.35 -6.05 6.86
N GLY A 149 -1.12 -6.38 7.23
CA GLY A 149 -0.14 -7.06 6.40
C GLY A 149 0.07 -8.53 6.80
N GLY A 150 1.17 -9.10 6.35
CA GLY A 150 1.63 -10.46 6.64
C GLY A 150 2.96 -10.75 5.93
N PRO A 151 3.48 -11.98 6.02
CA PRO A 151 4.72 -12.39 5.36
C PRO A 151 4.72 -12.18 3.84
N HIS A 152 3.59 -12.43 3.17
CA HIS A 152 3.54 -12.39 1.70
C HIS A 152 3.28 -11.00 1.12
N CYS A 153 3.17 -9.98 1.98
CA CYS A 153 2.97 -8.60 1.55
C CYS A 153 4.17 -8.02 0.80
N LEU A 154 5.36 -8.63 0.91
CA LEU A 154 6.52 -8.24 0.14
C LEU A 154 6.18 -8.21 -1.35
N LYS A 155 5.63 -9.30 -1.88
CA LYS A 155 5.21 -9.38 -3.28
C LYS A 155 3.78 -8.89 -3.51
N HIS A 156 2.85 -9.26 -2.62
CA HIS A 156 1.42 -9.12 -2.87
C HIS A 156 0.77 -7.88 -2.24
N GLY A 157 1.50 -7.12 -1.42
CA GLY A 157 1.00 -5.91 -0.74
C GLY A 157 0.04 -6.17 0.42
N VAL A 158 -0.33 -5.10 1.13
CA VAL A 158 -1.20 -5.13 2.34
C VAL A 158 -2.69 -4.99 1.98
N THR A 159 -3.56 -5.02 2.99
CA THR A 159 -5.02 -4.98 2.84
C THR A 159 -5.52 -3.86 1.90
N SER A 160 -4.99 -2.64 2.00
CA SER A 160 -5.40 -1.50 1.16
C SER A 160 -5.21 -1.70 -0.35
N ARG A 161 -4.31 -2.59 -0.76
CA ARG A 161 -4.12 -2.97 -2.17
C ARG A 161 -5.25 -3.85 -2.70
N HIS A 162 -5.89 -4.61 -1.81
CA HIS A 162 -6.88 -5.62 -2.19
C HIS A 162 -8.31 -5.20 -1.91
N VAL A 163 -8.55 -4.20 -1.06
CA VAL A 163 -9.89 -3.66 -0.83
C VAL A 163 -10.24 -2.66 -1.94
N THR A 164 -11.28 -2.97 -2.70
CA THR A 164 -11.73 -2.15 -3.84
C THR A 164 -13.01 -1.38 -3.55
N GLY A 165 -13.76 -1.75 -2.50
CA GLY A 165 -14.95 -1.04 -2.07
C GLY A 165 -15.37 -1.37 -0.63
N LEU A 166 -16.14 -0.48 -0.02
CA LEU A 166 -16.61 -0.57 1.36
C LEU A 166 -18.04 -0.01 1.49
N GLU A 167 -18.87 -0.65 2.31
CA GLU A 167 -20.02 -0.02 2.95
C GLU A 167 -19.67 0.32 4.40
N ILE A 168 -19.95 1.55 4.83
CA ILE A 168 -19.64 2.04 6.18
C ILE A 168 -20.83 2.79 6.79
N VAL A 169 -21.06 2.57 8.08
CA VAL A 169 -22.00 3.33 8.91
C VAL A 169 -21.22 4.40 9.67
N LEU A 170 -21.52 5.68 9.43
CA LEU A 170 -20.88 6.83 10.07
C LEU A 170 -21.49 7.15 11.45
N SER A 171 -20.88 8.11 12.18
CA SER A 171 -21.32 8.44 13.55
C SER A 171 -22.71 9.07 13.65
N ASP A 172 -23.20 9.68 12.56
CA ASP A 172 -24.56 10.17 12.44
C ASP A 172 -25.58 9.09 11.99
N GLY A 173 -25.12 7.84 11.83
CA GLY A 173 -25.93 6.72 11.37
C GLY A 173 -26.24 6.74 9.87
N SER A 174 -25.64 7.64 9.08
CA SER A 174 -25.69 7.55 7.62
C SER A 174 -24.89 6.33 7.13
N VAL A 175 -25.30 5.78 5.99
CA VAL A 175 -24.60 4.65 5.33
C VAL A 175 -23.97 5.17 4.05
N ALA A 176 -22.66 5.02 3.92
CA ALA A 176 -21.91 5.42 2.74
C ALA A 176 -21.34 4.19 2.01
N ARG A 177 -21.38 4.22 0.68
CA ARG A 177 -20.68 3.27 -0.18
C ARG A 177 -19.49 3.97 -0.82
N LEU A 178 -18.30 3.39 -0.66
CA LEU A 178 -17.02 3.94 -1.12
C LEU A 178 -16.39 2.93 -2.08
N GLY A 179 -15.94 3.38 -3.25
CA GLY A 179 -15.37 2.48 -4.28
C GLY A 179 -16.39 1.47 -4.83
N GLY A 180 -15.93 0.30 -5.27
CA GLY A 180 -16.78 -0.84 -5.65
C GLY A 180 -16.78 -1.28 -7.13
N MET A 181 -17.60 -2.31 -7.40
CA MET A 181 -17.59 -3.23 -8.56
C MET A 181 -17.42 -2.64 -9.97
N GLY A 182 -16.17 -2.34 -10.34
CA GLY A 182 -15.77 -2.04 -11.73
C GLY A 182 -14.35 -1.48 -11.88
N GLY A 183 -13.70 -1.05 -10.79
CA GLY A 183 -12.31 -0.60 -10.82
C GLY A 183 -12.08 0.70 -11.59
N GLU A 184 -13.13 1.45 -11.91
CA GLU A 184 -13.03 2.71 -12.65
C GLU A 184 -13.75 3.83 -11.91
N ALA A 185 -13.10 4.31 -10.84
CA ALA A 185 -13.12 5.72 -10.51
C ALA A 185 -11.74 6.28 -10.85
N GLU A 186 -11.40 6.35 -12.15
CA GLU A 186 -10.10 6.87 -12.61
C GLU A 186 -9.88 8.37 -12.31
N ALA A 187 -10.87 9.03 -11.70
CA ALA A 187 -10.78 10.42 -11.28
C ALA A 187 -11.48 10.63 -9.93
N GLY A 188 -10.72 10.95 -8.87
CA GLY A 188 -11.29 11.34 -7.59
C GLY A 188 -10.43 10.96 -6.38
N TYR A 189 -10.92 11.33 -5.20
CA TYR A 189 -10.28 11.05 -3.91
C TYR A 189 -10.39 9.56 -3.55
N ASP A 190 -9.30 8.94 -3.10
CA ASP A 190 -9.31 7.57 -2.61
C ASP A 190 -9.88 7.47 -1.18
N LEU A 191 -11.21 7.57 -1.06
CA LEU A 191 -11.89 7.44 0.24
C LEU A 191 -11.82 6.02 0.80
N VAL A 192 -11.66 5.00 -0.05
CA VAL A 192 -11.44 3.62 0.41
C VAL A 192 -10.10 3.53 1.13
N GLY A 193 -9.03 4.04 0.51
CA GLY A 193 -7.69 4.08 1.11
C GLY A 193 -7.65 4.84 2.44
N VAL A 194 -8.42 5.93 2.58
CA VAL A 194 -8.52 6.68 3.83
C VAL A 194 -9.21 5.88 4.95
N VAL A 195 -10.24 5.09 4.63
CA VAL A 195 -10.96 4.27 5.63
C VAL A 195 -10.16 3.03 6.03
N VAL A 196 -9.44 2.40 5.10
CA VAL A 196 -8.54 1.29 5.42
C VAL A 196 -7.37 1.80 6.29
N GLY A 197 -7.16 1.21 7.46
CA GLY A 197 -6.18 1.69 8.45
C GLY A 197 -6.71 2.79 9.38
N SER A 198 -8.00 3.16 9.30
CA SER A 198 -8.59 4.18 10.18
C SER A 198 -8.84 3.70 11.61
N GLU A 199 -8.64 2.41 11.89
CA GLU A 199 -8.87 1.76 13.19
C GLU A 199 -10.29 2.01 13.73
N GLY A 200 -11.28 2.14 12.84
CA GLY A 200 -12.68 2.38 13.22
C GLY A 200 -12.96 3.82 13.69
N CYS A 201 -12.03 4.77 13.50
CA CYS A 201 -12.22 6.17 13.85
C CYS A 201 -13.24 6.89 12.96
N PHE A 202 -13.58 6.34 11.79
CA PHE A 202 -14.50 6.97 10.83
C PHE A 202 -15.90 6.34 10.81
N GLY A 203 -16.09 5.21 11.48
CA GLY A 203 -17.35 4.48 11.47
C GLY A 203 -17.16 2.96 11.53
N VAL A 204 -18.26 2.24 11.29
CA VAL A 204 -18.31 0.77 11.31
C VAL A 204 -18.49 0.26 9.88
N VAL A 205 -17.48 -0.44 9.37
CA VAL A 205 -17.56 -1.12 8.07
C VAL A 205 -18.54 -2.30 8.15
N THR A 206 -19.45 -2.44 7.20
CA THR A 206 -20.52 -3.46 7.17
C THR A 206 -20.51 -4.38 5.95
N GLU A 207 -19.82 -3.99 4.88
CA GLU A 207 -19.61 -4.77 3.67
C GLU A 207 -18.24 -4.40 3.09
N ILE A 208 -17.50 -5.38 2.58
CA ILE A 208 -16.15 -5.23 2.06
C ILE A 208 -16.09 -5.92 0.70
N GLU A 209 -15.61 -5.21 -0.29
CA GLU A 209 -15.32 -5.75 -1.61
C GLU A 209 -13.81 -5.89 -1.77
N VAL A 210 -13.37 -7.07 -2.20
CA VAL A 210 -11.96 -7.42 -2.36
C VAL A 210 -11.62 -7.92 -3.76
N GLY A 211 -10.43 -7.57 -4.23
CA GLY A 211 -9.74 -8.20 -5.36
C GLY A 211 -9.05 -9.48 -4.94
N LEU A 212 -9.02 -10.47 -5.84
CA LEU A 212 -8.51 -11.81 -5.62
C LEU A 212 -7.34 -12.11 -6.57
N LEU A 213 -6.41 -12.94 -6.11
CA LEU A 213 -5.28 -13.39 -6.90
C LEU A 213 -5.41 -14.88 -7.26
N PRO A 214 -4.92 -15.31 -8.43
CA PRO A 214 -4.72 -16.72 -8.74
C PRO A 214 -3.90 -17.42 -7.65
N LEU A 215 -4.19 -18.69 -7.39
CA LEU A 215 -3.27 -19.55 -6.64
C LEU A 215 -1.96 -19.71 -7.43
N PRO A 216 -0.80 -19.66 -6.77
CA PRO A 216 0.47 -19.95 -7.43
C PRO A 216 0.50 -21.41 -7.88
N GLU A 217 1.13 -21.67 -9.03
CA GLU A 217 1.30 -23.01 -9.59
C GLU A 217 2.38 -23.78 -8.84
N GLY A 218 3.43 -23.09 -8.42
CA GLY A 218 4.54 -23.64 -7.66
C GLY A 218 4.98 -22.73 -6.52
N VAL A 219 5.56 -23.34 -5.50
CA VAL A 219 6.20 -22.65 -4.38
C VAL A 219 7.55 -23.30 -4.09
N ARG A 220 8.56 -22.49 -3.75
CA ARG A 220 9.89 -22.95 -3.31
C ARG A 220 10.30 -22.24 -2.03
N THR A 221 10.56 -23.03 -0.99
CA THR A 221 10.92 -22.51 0.34
C THR A 221 12.35 -22.91 0.70
N LEU A 222 13.14 -21.93 1.12
CA LEU A 222 14.50 -22.07 1.60
C LEU A 222 14.58 -21.72 3.08
N LEU A 223 15.48 -22.38 3.79
CA LEU A 223 15.89 -22.07 5.14
C LEU A 223 17.42 -21.86 5.17
N GLY A 224 17.85 -20.61 5.32
CA GLY A 224 19.26 -20.27 5.58
C GLY A 224 19.53 -20.18 7.08
N ILE A 225 20.58 -20.83 7.57
CA ILE A 225 20.99 -20.80 8.97
C ILE A 225 22.26 -19.96 9.11
N PHE A 226 22.24 -19.00 10.03
CA PHE A 226 23.32 -18.05 10.25
C PHE A 226 23.76 -18.03 11.72
N ASP A 227 25.05 -17.81 11.95
CA ASP A 227 25.60 -17.64 13.30
C ASP A 227 25.33 -16.23 13.85
N ARG A 228 25.04 -15.26 12.98
CA ARG A 228 24.74 -13.87 13.35
C ARG A 228 23.52 -13.37 12.59
N ILE A 229 22.64 -12.65 13.30
CA ILE A 229 21.43 -12.08 12.70
C ILE A 229 21.74 -11.00 11.65
N GLU A 230 22.86 -10.28 11.78
CA GLU A 230 23.22 -9.25 10.81
C GLU A 230 23.64 -9.84 9.46
N ASP A 231 24.17 -11.06 9.43
CA ASP A 231 24.48 -11.77 8.19
C ASP A 231 23.20 -12.17 7.44
N ALA A 232 22.21 -12.69 8.17
CA ALA A 232 20.88 -12.95 7.62
C ALA A 232 20.23 -11.66 7.08
N ALA A 233 20.32 -10.54 7.80
CA ALA A 233 19.79 -9.25 7.35
C ALA A 233 20.51 -8.72 6.10
N ARG A 234 21.82 -8.92 5.97
CA ARG A 234 22.56 -8.61 4.74
C ARG A 234 22.11 -9.46 3.56
N ALA A 235 21.89 -10.77 3.78
CA ALA A 235 21.37 -11.66 2.74
C ALA A 235 20.03 -11.20 2.19
N VAL A 236 19.13 -10.68 3.02
CA VAL A 236 17.85 -10.10 2.58
C VAL A 236 18.08 -8.96 1.60
N SER A 237 18.90 -7.97 1.98
CA SER A 237 19.20 -6.81 1.13
C SER A 237 19.87 -7.21 -0.19
N GLU A 238 20.77 -8.19 -0.18
CA GLU A 238 21.44 -8.68 -1.38
C GLU A 238 20.51 -9.45 -2.32
N VAL A 239 19.63 -10.32 -1.80
CA VAL A 239 18.62 -11.03 -2.60
C VAL A 239 17.76 -10.04 -3.38
N VAL A 240 17.25 -9.01 -2.70
CA VAL A 240 16.44 -7.98 -3.35
C VAL A 240 17.28 -7.08 -4.27
N GLY A 241 18.50 -6.74 -3.86
CA GLY A 241 19.42 -5.87 -4.59
C GLY A 241 19.86 -6.43 -5.95
N VAL A 242 19.92 -7.76 -6.10
CA VAL A 242 20.20 -8.41 -7.40
C VAL A 242 18.94 -8.61 -8.27
N GLY A 243 17.79 -8.12 -7.81
CA GLY A 243 16.53 -8.15 -8.57
C GLY A 243 15.65 -9.37 -8.34
N LEU A 244 15.95 -10.23 -7.37
CA LEU A 244 15.02 -11.29 -6.97
C LEU A 244 13.93 -10.69 -6.08
N LEU A 245 12.67 -11.04 -6.34
CA LEU A 245 11.53 -10.61 -5.53
C LEU A 245 10.81 -11.83 -4.94
N PRO A 246 11.30 -12.39 -3.82
CA PRO A 246 10.60 -13.44 -3.10
C PRO A 246 9.18 -13.02 -2.71
N ALA A 247 8.29 -13.99 -2.56
CA ALA A 247 6.97 -13.79 -2.00
C ALA A 247 7.06 -13.41 -0.51
N ALA A 248 7.98 -14.04 0.22
CA ALA A 248 8.26 -13.73 1.63
C ALA A 248 9.75 -13.90 1.98
N MET A 249 10.22 -13.12 2.95
CA MET A 249 11.55 -13.25 3.57
C MET A 249 11.45 -12.94 5.07
N GLU A 250 11.64 -13.96 5.90
CA GLU A 250 11.38 -13.88 7.34
C GLU A 250 12.62 -14.25 8.14
N ILE A 251 12.99 -13.43 9.14
CA ILE A 251 14.08 -13.75 10.06
C ILE A 251 13.50 -14.15 11.41
N ILE A 252 14.07 -15.21 11.99
CA ILE A 252 13.81 -15.72 13.33
C ILE A 252 15.15 -15.71 14.07
N ASP A 253 15.26 -15.00 15.18
CA ASP A 253 16.51 -14.91 15.94
C ASP A 253 16.74 -16.08 16.91
N GLY A 254 17.97 -16.22 17.40
CA GLY A 254 18.37 -17.32 18.29
C GLY A 254 17.47 -17.50 19.53
N PRO A 255 17.15 -16.44 20.30
CA PRO A 255 16.17 -16.53 21.39
C PRO A 255 14.81 -17.08 20.95
N THR A 256 14.28 -16.60 19.82
CA THR A 256 13.01 -17.11 19.27
C THR A 256 13.12 -18.58 18.85
N ILE A 257 14.20 -18.95 18.17
CA ILE A 257 14.46 -20.34 17.73
C ILE A 257 14.38 -21.28 18.93
N ARG A 258 15.11 -20.99 20.02
CA ARG A 258 15.08 -21.81 21.23
C ARG A 258 13.68 -21.93 21.81
N ALA A 259 12.95 -20.81 21.92
CA ALA A 259 11.59 -20.84 22.44
C ALA A 259 10.64 -21.69 21.59
N VAL A 260 10.73 -21.60 20.26
CA VAL A 260 9.93 -22.40 19.33
C VAL A 260 10.27 -23.89 19.43
N GLU A 261 11.55 -24.25 19.39
CA GLU A 261 12.00 -25.64 19.39
C GLU A 261 11.74 -26.37 20.70
N GLU A 262 11.72 -25.66 21.83
CA GLU A 262 11.34 -26.26 23.11
C GLU A 262 9.81 -26.42 23.26
N SER A 263 9.01 -25.82 22.37
CA SER A 263 7.54 -25.83 22.41
C SER A 263 6.92 -26.95 21.59
N VAL A 264 5.60 -27.08 21.64
CA VAL A 264 4.82 -27.97 20.74
C VAL A 264 4.83 -27.52 19.27
N PHE A 265 5.48 -26.39 18.98
CA PHE A 265 5.62 -25.81 17.66
C PHE A 265 7.00 -26.03 17.03
N ALA A 266 7.83 -26.90 17.61
CA ALA A 266 9.14 -27.27 17.07
C ALA A 266 9.07 -27.55 15.55
N ALA A 267 10.02 -26.96 14.83
CA ALA A 267 10.07 -26.93 13.37
C ALA A 267 11.40 -27.49 12.82
N GLY A 268 12.33 -27.89 13.70
CA GLY A 268 13.63 -28.44 13.32
C GLY A 268 14.71 -27.37 13.06
N TYR A 269 14.53 -26.17 13.60
CA TYR A 269 15.57 -25.14 13.59
C TYR A 269 16.72 -25.54 14.52
N PRO A 270 18.00 -25.34 14.13
CA PRO A 270 19.12 -25.57 15.03
C PRO A 270 19.13 -24.60 16.21
N ILE A 271 19.06 -25.12 17.45
CA ILE A 271 18.97 -24.32 18.69
C ILE A 271 20.21 -23.45 19.00
N ASP A 272 21.33 -23.76 18.36
CA ASP A 272 22.60 -23.04 18.43
C ASP A 272 22.76 -21.98 17.32
N ALA A 273 21.77 -21.82 16.45
CA ALA A 273 21.78 -20.77 15.42
C ALA A 273 21.61 -19.37 16.03
N GLY A 274 22.33 -18.40 15.47
CA GLY A 274 22.12 -16.98 15.77
C GLY A 274 20.88 -16.42 15.08
N ALA A 275 20.56 -16.93 13.88
CA ALA A 275 19.34 -16.63 13.16
C ALA A 275 19.00 -17.70 12.11
N ALA A 276 17.71 -17.77 11.76
CA ALA A 276 17.18 -18.52 10.64
C ALA A 276 16.46 -17.56 9.69
N LEU A 277 16.76 -17.65 8.40
CA LEU A 277 16.14 -16.89 7.32
C LEU A 277 15.27 -17.83 6.47
N VAL A 278 13.97 -17.64 6.48
CA VAL A 278 13.03 -18.34 5.60
C VAL A 278 12.80 -17.47 4.36
N ILE A 279 13.02 -18.01 3.16
CA ILE A 279 12.78 -17.34 1.88
C ILE A 279 11.78 -18.18 1.10
N GLU A 280 10.71 -17.57 0.61
CA GLU A 280 9.71 -18.26 -0.21
C GLU A 280 9.51 -17.55 -1.55
N PHE A 281 9.58 -18.31 -2.64
CA PHE A 281 9.20 -17.89 -3.99
C PHE A 281 7.90 -18.58 -4.38
N ASP A 282 6.99 -17.84 -5.02
CA ASP A 282 5.73 -18.36 -5.56
C ASP A 282 5.51 -17.86 -7.00
N GLY A 283 4.70 -18.57 -7.78
CA GLY A 283 4.34 -18.14 -9.14
C GLY A 283 4.08 -19.30 -10.09
N VAL A 284 4.37 -19.07 -11.37
CA VAL A 284 4.45 -20.14 -12.40
C VAL A 284 5.56 -21.10 -11.99
N ASP A 285 5.36 -22.41 -12.14
CA ASP A 285 6.36 -23.39 -11.68
C ASP A 285 7.69 -23.27 -12.48
N ALA A 286 7.60 -22.92 -13.77
CA ALA A 286 8.74 -22.67 -14.63
C ALA A 286 9.60 -21.50 -14.12
N GLY A 287 10.86 -21.78 -13.77
CA GLY A 287 11.85 -20.80 -13.33
C GLY A 287 12.05 -20.68 -11.81
N LEU A 288 11.12 -21.17 -10.98
CA LEU A 288 11.24 -21.03 -9.52
C LEU A 288 12.48 -21.75 -8.95
N ASP A 289 12.89 -22.86 -9.56
CA ASP A 289 14.10 -23.59 -9.16
C ASP A 289 15.36 -22.75 -9.37
N GLU A 290 15.43 -21.96 -10.43
CA GLU A 290 16.56 -21.09 -10.75
C GLU A 290 16.62 -19.89 -9.81
N GLU A 291 15.49 -19.25 -9.54
CA GLU A 291 15.39 -18.16 -8.56
C GLU A 291 15.79 -18.65 -7.16
N SER A 292 15.27 -19.81 -6.75
CA SER A 292 15.61 -20.45 -5.49
C SER A 292 17.10 -20.79 -5.40
N ALA A 293 17.71 -21.32 -6.45
CA ALA A 293 19.14 -21.62 -6.47
C ALA A 293 20.01 -20.36 -6.37
N ARG A 294 19.61 -19.27 -7.06
CA ARG A 294 20.29 -17.97 -6.97
C ARG A 294 20.24 -17.40 -5.55
N ALA A 295 19.08 -17.47 -4.90
CA ALA A 295 18.91 -17.02 -3.51
C ALA A 295 19.72 -17.86 -2.51
N ALA A 296 19.78 -19.18 -2.70
CA ALA A 296 20.62 -20.07 -1.89
C ALA A 296 22.10 -19.68 -2.00
N GLY A 297 22.61 -19.46 -3.22
CA GLY A 297 23.99 -19.03 -3.42
C GLY A 297 24.29 -17.64 -2.84
N ILE A 298 23.30 -16.75 -2.70
CA ILE A 298 23.46 -15.48 -1.98
C ILE A 298 23.61 -15.73 -0.48
N CYS A 299 22.77 -16.60 0.10
CA CYS A 299 22.86 -16.97 1.51
C CYS A 299 24.25 -17.54 1.85
N ASP A 300 24.77 -18.44 1.03
CA ASP A 300 26.11 -19.02 1.21
C ASP A 300 27.20 -17.94 1.22
N ARG A 301 27.17 -17.01 0.24
CA ARG A 301 28.14 -15.91 0.16
C ARG A 301 28.03 -14.92 1.32
N MET A 302 26.86 -14.82 1.94
CA MET A 302 26.60 -13.96 3.09
C MET A 302 26.89 -14.66 4.42
N GLY A 303 27.45 -15.87 4.41
CA GLY A 303 27.89 -16.56 5.61
C GLY A 303 26.83 -17.47 6.24
N ALA A 304 25.84 -17.93 5.47
CA ALA A 304 25.00 -19.04 5.92
C ALA A 304 25.88 -20.28 6.14
N ARG A 305 25.78 -20.90 7.31
CA ARG A 305 26.49 -22.17 7.59
C ARG A 305 25.80 -23.36 6.95
N GLU A 306 24.50 -23.21 6.66
CA GLU A 306 23.67 -24.23 6.02
C GLU A 306 22.51 -23.55 5.29
N VAL A 307 22.19 -24.04 4.09
CA VAL A 307 20.97 -23.67 3.36
C VAL A 307 20.19 -24.94 2.99
N ARG A 308 18.96 -25.04 3.50
CA ARG A 308 18.06 -26.17 3.22
C ARG A 308 16.96 -25.73 2.27
N ARG A 309 16.59 -26.59 1.33
CA ARG A 309 15.39 -26.44 0.49
C ARG A 309 14.33 -27.43 0.95
N ALA A 310 13.11 -26.97 1.20
CA ALA A 310 11.98 -27.85 1.49
C ALA A 310 11.67 -28.72 0.27
N ARG A 311 11.53 -30.03 0.49
CA ARG A 311 11.31 -31.05 -0.56
C ARG A 311 9.86 -31.52 -0.66
N SER A 312 9.04 -31.18 0.32
CA SER A 312 7.61 -31.49 0.35
C SER A 312 6.80 -30.37 1.00
N GLU A 313 5.48 -30.41 0.82
CA GLU A 313 4.57 -29.47 1.47
C GLU A 313 4.60 -29.63 3.00
N GLU A 314 4.83 -30.83 3.52
CA GLU A 314 4.98 -31.07 4.96
C GLU A 314 6.22 -30.38 5.54
N GLU A 315 7.37 -30.48 4.86
CA GLU A 315 8.59 -29.79 5.26
C GLU A 315 8.39 -28.26 5.21
N ARG A 316 7.81 -27.75 4.12
CA ARG A 316 7.47 -26.33 3.98
C ARG A 316 6.53 -25.87 5.10
N ALA A 317 5.46 -26.62 5.37
CA ALA A 317 4.48 -26.29 6.40
C ALA A 317 5.11 -26.32 7.80
N ALA A 318 6.06 -27.22 8.07
CA ALA A 318 6.79 -27.25 9.33
C ALA A 318 7.62 -25.97 9.54
N LEU A 319 8.36 -25.53 8.52
CA LEU A 319 9.11 -24.26 8.57
C LEU A 319 8.18 -23.08 8.81
N TRP A 320 7.05 -22.99 8.12
CA TRP A 320 6.09 -21.91 8.34
C TRP A 320 5.39 -21.98 9.69
N LYS A 321 5.15 -23.20 10.21
CA LYS A 321 4.56 -23.40 11.54
C LYS A 321 5.45 -22.81 12.62
N GLY A 322 6.76 -23.07 12.58
CA GLY A 322 7.72 -22.48 13.52
C GLY A 322 7.66 -20.95 13.51
N ARG A 323 7.75 -20.35 12.31
CA ARG A 323 7.65 -18.88 12.12
C ARG A 323 6.32 -18.28 12.60
N LYS A 324 5.17 -18.87 12.24
CA LYS A 324 3.83 -18.33 12.54
C LYS A 324 3.43 -18.54 14.01
N LYS A 325 4.01 -19.53 14.70
CA LYS A 325 3.73 -19.83 16.11
C LYS A 325 4.76 -19.26 17.09
N ALA A 326 5.78 -18.57 16.60
CA ALA A 326 6.82 -17.92 17.41
C ALA A 326 6.25 -17.05 18.55
N PHE A 327 5.22 -16.24 18.28
CA PHE A 327 4.56 -15.42 19.31
C PHE A 327 4.00 -16.25 20.46
N GLY A 328 3.31 -17.36 20.16
CA GLY A 328 2.79 -18.26 21.18
C GLY A 328 3.89 -18.96 21.98
N ALA A 329 5.05 -19.19 21.37
CA ALA A 329 6.20 -19.79 22.02
C ALA A 329 6.88 -18.86 23.04
N MET A 330 6.73 -17.53 22.91
CA MET A 330 7.32 -16.55 23.83
C MET A 330 6.84 -16.71 25.28
N GLY A 331 5.63 -17.26 25.49
CA GLY A 331 5.10 -17.56 26.81
C GLY A 331 5.92 -18.58 27.62
N ARG A 332 6.89 -19.25 26.97
CA ARG A 332 7.87 -20.10 27.64
C ARG A 332 9.01 -19.32 28.29
N ILE A 333 9.30 -18.13 27.78
CA ILE A 333 10.39 -17.28 28.27
C ILE A 333 9.91 -16.45 29.46
N ALA A 334 8.77 -15.78 29.32
CA ALA A 334 8.19 -14.93 30.35
C ALA A 334 6.66 -14.92 30.26
N PRO A 335 5.93 -14.58 31.34
CA PRO A 335 4.47 -14.56 31.34
C PRO A 335 3.89 -13.43 30.47
N ASP A 336 4.66 -12.37 30.24
CA ASP A 336 4.22 -11.18 29.52
C ASP A 336 5.14 -10.83 28.35
N LEU A 337 4.52 -10.21 27.35
CA LEU A 337 5.17 -9.83 26.11
C LEU A 337 4.66 -8.44 25.69
N LEU A 338 5.60 -7.52 25.47
CA LEU A 338 5.34 -6.26 24.76
C LEU A 338 5.94 -6.36 23.36
N VAL A 339 5.06 -6.33 22.37
CA VAL A 339 5.44 -6.40 20.95
C VAL A 339 5.65 -4.99 20.44
N GLN A 340 6.87 -4.69 19.99
CA GLN A 340 7.12 -3.52 19.17
C GLN A 340 6.93 -3.92 17.70
N ASP A 341 6.42 -3.01 16.88
CA ASP A 341 6.26 -3.19 15.43
C ASP A 341 6.68 -1.89 14.77
N ALA A 342 7.77 -1.92 13.99
CA ALA A 342 8.36 -0.75 13.35
C ALA A 342 9.03 -1.17 12.04
N THR A 343 8.87 -0.37 10.99
CA THR A 343 9.52 -0.65 9.70
C THR A 343 10.73 0.23 9.51
N VAL A 344 11.85 -0.33 9.07
CA VAL A 344 13.06 0.40 8.66
C VAL A 344 13.43 0.06 7.22
N PRO A 345 14.23 0.89 6.52
CA PRO A 345 14.83 0.48 5.25
C PRO A 345 15.63 -0.82 5.41
N ARG A 346 15.62 -1.73 4.41
CA ARG A 346 16.32 -3.03 4.51
C ARG A 346 17.81 -2.82 4.71
N THR A 347 18.37 -1.82 4.04
CA THR A 347 19.78 -1.41 4.20
C THR A 347 20.14 -1.03 5.65
N ALA A 348 19.16 -0.61 6.46
CA ALA A 348 19.33 -0.25 7.86
C ALA A 348 19.05 -1.40 8.85
N LEU A 349 18.56 -2.56 8.39
CA LEU A 349 18.26 -3.70 9.28
C LEU A 349 19.47 -4.14 10.12
N PRO A 350 20.69 -4.32 9.58
CA PRO A 350 21.82 -4.82 10.37
C PRO A 350 22.21 -3.88 11.52
N SER A 351 22.24 -2.57 11.29
CA SER A 351 22.56 -1.58 12.33
C SER A 351 21.45 -1.44 13.36
N THR A 352 20.18 -1.49 12.92
CA THR A 352 19.01 -1.39 13.81
C THR A 352 18.93 -2.57 14.76
N LEU A 353 19.11 -3.80 14.26
CA LEU A 353 19.11 -5.02 15.08
C LEU A 353 20.21 -5.00 16.15
N ARG A 354 21.40 -4.50 15.80
CA ARG A 354 22.49 -4.30 16.76
C ARG A 354 22.10 -3.29 17.84
N GLY A 355 21.54 -2.14 17.44
CA GLY A 355 21.09 -1.13 18.38
C GLY A 355 20.00 -1.63 19.32
N ILE A 356 19.07 -2.47 18.84
CA ILE A 356 18.06 -3.14 19.67
C ILE A 356 18.72 -4.05 20.71
N ALA A 357 19.73 -4.85 20.32
CA ALA A 357 20.47 -5.69 21.25
C ALA A 357 21.22 -4.87 22.33
N GLU A 358 21.82 -3.74 21.94
CA GLU A 358 22.49 -2.81 22.86
C GLU A 358 21.50 -2.14 23.84
N ILE A 359 20.31 -1.78 23.37
CA ILE A 359 19.22 -1.27 24.22
C ILE A 359 18.80 -2.36 25.21
N ALA A 360 18.51 -3.57 24.73
CA ALA A 360 18.11 -4.70 25.58
C ALA A 360 19.13 -4.96 26.70
N ALA A 361 20.43 -4.97 26.37
CA ALA A 361 21.51 -5.15 27.33
C ALA A 361 21.55 -4.02 28.38
N ARG A 362 21.45 -2.74 27.96
CA ARG A 362 21.47 -1.58 28.88
C ARG A 362 20.30 -1.61 29.89
N TYR A 363 19.10 -1.97 29.43
CA TYR A 363 17.93 -2.08 30.31
C TYR A 363 17.81 -3.42 31.03
N ARG A 364 18.74 -4.36 30.80
CA ARG A 364 18.72 -5.71 31.37
C ARG A 364 17.40 -6.43 31.07
N LEU A 365 16.98 -6.39 29.80
CA LEU A 365 15.76 -7.02 29.30
C LEU A 365 16.10 -8.08 28.25
N SER A 366 15.24 -9.07 28.13
CA SER A 366 15.31 -10.05 27.05
C SER A 366 14.45 -9.59 25.87
N VAL A 367 15.05 -9.56 24.67
CA VAL A 367 14.36 -9.24 23.44
C VAL A 367 14.55 -10.40 22.45
N ALA A 368 13.44 -10.87 21.90
CA ALA A 368 13.41 -11.85 20.83
C ALA A 368 12.86 -11.20 19.55
N ASN A 369 13.32 -11.60 18.38
CA ASN A 369 12.98 -10.97 17.11
C ASN A 369 12.49 -12.02 16.11
N VAL A 370 11.30 -11.76 15.56
CA VAL A 370 10.71 -12.61 14.52
C VAL A 370 9.91 -11.75 13.57
N PHE A 371 10.41 -11.54 12.35
CA PHE A 371 9.98 -10.38 11.59
C PHE A 371 10.07 -10.49 10.07
N HIS A 372 9.36 -9.59 9.38
CA HIS A 372 9.25 -9.53 7.93
C HIS A 372 10.44 -8.78 7.35
N ALA A 373 11.58 -9.48 7.26
CA ALA A 373 12.83 -8.88 6.85
C ALA A 373 12.78 -8.34 5.40
N GLY A 374 12.02 -8.97 4.51
CA GLY A 374 11.87 -8.54 3.12
C GLY A 374 11.30 -7.12 2.96
N ASP A 375 10.44 -6.69 3.88
CA ASP A 375 9.87 -5.33 3.88
C ASP A 375 10.52 -4.41 4.93
N GLY A 376 11.49 -4.94 5.68
CA GLY A 376 12.12 -4.24 6.80
C GLY A 376 11.22 -4.04 8.02
N ASN A 377 10.07 -4.72 8.10
CA ASN A 377 9.16 -4.61 9.23
C ASN A 377 9.64 -5.49 10.39
N LEU A 378 10.17 -4.86 11.45
CA LEU A 378 10.75 -5.45 12.65
C LEU A 378 9.69 -5.70 13.72
N HIS A 379 9.80 -6.83 14.41
CA HIS A 379 8.99 -7.16 15.59
C HIS A 379 9.84 -7.49 16.82
N PRO A 380 10.43 -6.48 17.50
CA PRO A 380 11.12 -6.69 18.77
C PRO A 380 10.13 -7.09 19.87
N ASN A 381 10.27 -8.32 20.36
CA ASN A 381 9.43 -8.91 21.39
C ASN A 381 10.14 -8.79 22.74
N ILE A 382 9.74 -7.80 23.54
CA ILE A 382 10.28 -7.59 24.89
C ILE A 382 9.50 -8.48 25.85
N VAL A 383 10.13 -9.53 26.36
CA VAL A 383 9.51 -10.48 27.29
C VAL A 383 9.83 -10.10 28.73
N PHE A 384 8.84 -10.11 29.62
CA PHE A 384 8.95 -9.60 30.99
C PHE A 384 7.91 -10.21 31.94
N ASP A 385 8.00 -9.89 33.24
CA ASP A 385 6.95 -10.15 34.21
C ASP A 385 6.27 -8.85 34.65
N ARG A 386 5.02 -8.63 34.23
CA ARG A 386 4.28 -7.40 34.54
C ARG A 386 4.08 -7.17 36.04
N ARG A 387 4.18 -8.22 36.86
CA ARG A 387 4.06 -8.15 38.32
C ARG A 387 5.26 -7.42 38.93
N ASN A 388 6.39 -7.40 38.24
CA ASN A 388 7.57 -6.62 38.60
C ASN A 388 7.48 -5.21 38.03
N ARG A 389 7.04 -4.25 38.86
CA ARG A 389 6.88 -2.84 38.43
C ARG A 389 8.16 -2.17 37.94
N GLU A 390 9.31 -2.53 38.51
CA GLU A 390 10.59 -1.96 38.08
C GLU A 390 10.96 -2.46 36.68
N GLU A 391 10.76 -3.76 36.43
CA GLU A 391 10.96 -4.34 35.11
C GLU A 391 10.03 -3.73 34.06
N SER A 392 8.73 -3.60 34.36
CA SER A 392 7.76 -2.91 33.50
C SER A 392 8.20 -1.48 33.16
N GLY A 393 8.73 -0.73 34.12
CA GLY A 393 9.28 0.61 33.87
C GLY A 393 10.48 0.59 32.91
N ARG A 394 11.39 -0.38 33.04
CA ARG A 394 12.49 -0.56 32.09
C ARG A 394 12.00 -0.94 30.69
N VAL A 395 10.95 -1.77 30.60
CA VAL A 395 10.32 -2.18 29.33
C VAL A 395 9.77 -0.96 28.60
N GLU A 396 9.06 -0.06 29.29
CA GLU A 396 8.53 1.18 28.70
C GLU A 396 9.65 2.09 28.17
N CYS A 397 10.74 2.26 28.94
CA CYS A 397 11.90 3.04 28.50
C CYS A 397 12.59 2.42 27.28
N ALA A 398 12.82 1.10 27.30
CA ALA A 398 13.44 0.37 26.20
C ALA A 398 12.60 0.41 24.93
N SER A 399 11.28 0.20 25.04
CA SER A 399 10.32 0.33 23.93
C SER A 399 10.40 1.71 23.28
N ALA A 400 10.38 2.78 24.09
CA ALA A 400 10.48 4.14 23.57
C ALA A 400 11.84 4.41 22.88
N GLU A 401 12.94 3.87 23.40
CA GLU A 401 14.26 4.01 22.78
C GLU A 401 14.39 3.21 21.47
N ILE A 402 13.84 2.00 21.42
CA ILE A 402 13.76 1.18 20.19
C ILE A 402 12.95 1.89 19.11
N MET A 403 11.80 2.47 19.46
CA MET A 403 10.98 3.23 18.51
C MET A 403 11.74 4.44 17.94
N ARG A 404 12.42 5.21 18.80
CA ARG A 404 13.26 6.34 18.33
C ARG A 404 14.42 5.88 17.45
N LEU A 405 15.05 4.75 17.77
CA LEU A 405 16.10 4.15 16.94
C LEU A 405 15.57 3.81 15.55
N CYS A 406 14.41 3.15 15.45
CA CYS A 406 13.82 2.75 14.16
C CYS A 406 13.43 3.97 13.32
N VAL A 407 12.79 4.98 13.92
CA VAL A 407 12.45 6.23 13.22
C VAL A 407 13.73 6.97 12.77
N GLY A 408 14.74 7.06 13.64
CA GLY A 408 16.03 7.67 13.33
C GLY A 408 16.78 6.98 12.18
N ALA A 409 16.54 5.69 11.96
CA ALA A 409 17.07 4.91 10.83
C ALA A 409 16.32 5.16 9.51
N GLY A 410 15.37 6.10 9.47
CA GLY A 410 14.52 6.38 8.30
C GLY A 410 13.25 5.54 8.25
N GLY A 411 12.88 4.93 9.37
CA GLY A 411 11.71 4.07 9.51
C GLY A 411 10.42 4.77 9.91
N THR A 412 9.43 3.97 10.28
CA THR A 412 8.12 4.39 10.83
C THR A 412 7.80 3.61 12.11
N ILE A 413 6.85 4.11 12.89
CA ILE A 413 6.47 3.55 14.20
C ILE A 413 5.55 2.31 14.11
N THR A 414 5.06 1.96 12.92
CA THR A 414 4.24 0.75 12.70
C THR A 414 4.22 0.33 11.25
N GLY A 415 4.47 -0.97 11.01
CA GLY A 415 4.38 -1.58 9.69
C GLY A 415 3.03 -2.20 9.40
N GLU A 416 2.36 -2.79 10.41
CA GLU A 416 1.12 -3.56 10.19
C GLU A 416 0.16 -3.69 11.39
N HIS A 417 0.56 -3.30 12.61
CA HIS A 417 -0.29 -3.46 13.80
C HIS A 417 -1.16 -2.23 14.13
N GLY A 418 -1.03 -1.15 13.36
CA GLY A 418 -1.70 0.11 13.66
C GLY A 418 -1.03 0.90 14.78
N VAL A 419 -1.62 2.05 15.10
CA VAL A 419 -1.17 2.98 16.13
C VAL A 419 -1.93 2.78 17.43
N GLY A 420 -3.26 2.66 17.36
CA GLY A 420 -4.14 2.41 18.49
C GLY A 420 -3.91 3.34 19.68
N LEU A 421 -3.91 2.74 20.88
CA LEU A 421 -3.56 3.40 22.13
C LEU A 421 -2.05 3.41 22.37
N ASP A 422 -1.39 2.30 22.03
CA ASP A 422 -0.01 2.05 22.43
C ASP A 422 0.98 3.05 21.81
N LYS A 423 0.87 3.26 20.50
CA LYS A 423 1.87 4.02 19.73
C LYS A 423 1.45 5.46 19.46
N ARG A 424 0.26 5.85 19.91
CA ARG A 424 -0.30 7.21 19.76
C ARG A 424 0.70 8.29 20.18
N ARG A 425 1.42 8.07 21.28
CA ARG A 425 2.45 8.98 21.81
C ARG A 425 3.69 9.14 20.92
N TYR A 426 3.92 8.22 19.98
CA TYR A 426 5.06 8.24 19.07
C TYR A 426 4.72 8.89 17.71
N MET A 427 3.46 9.25 17.45
CA MET A 427 3.06 9.89 16.20
C MET A 427 3.86 11.17 15.90
N GLU A 428 4.23 11.93 16.92
CA GLU A 428 5.05 13.15 16.76
C GLU A 428 6.48 12.86 16.30
N LEU A 429 6.95 11.61 16.36
CA LEU A 429 8.24 11.21 15.81
C LEU A 429 8.21 11.11 14.28
N VAL A 430 7.03 10.84 13.69
CA VAL A 430 6.86 10.57 12.24
C VAL A 430 5.97 11.58 11.54
N CYS A 431 5.20 12.38 12.28
CA CYS A 431 4.29 13.39 11.76
C CYS A 431 4.52 14.71 12.48
N GLY A 432 4.70 15.79 11.71
CA GLY A 432 4.76 17.14 12.25
C GLY A 432 3.38 17.71 12.58
N PRO A 433 3.34 18.93 13.14
CA PRO A 433 2.08 19.57 13.52
C PRO A 433 1.09 19.76 12.36
N ALA A 434 1.59 20.04 11.15
CA ALA A 434 0.76 20.26 9.97
C ALA A 434 0.12 18.96 9.48
N GLU A 435 0.86 17.85 9.49
CA GLU A 435 0.36 16.52 9.15
C GLU A 435 -0.69 16.05 10.15
N LEU A 436 -0.41 16.21 11.45
CA LEU A 436 -1.37 15.86 12.51
C LEU A 436 -2.65 16.71 12.41
N LYS A 437 -2.53 18.00 12.08
CA LYS A 437 -3.69 18.87 11.81
C LYS A 437 -4.51 18.37 10.61
N ALA A 438 -3.86 17.97 9.52
CA ALA A 438 -4.54 17.42 8.35
C ALA A 438 -5.29 16.11 8.69
N MET A 439 -4.64 15.19 9.42
CA MET A 439 -5.28 13.94 9.88
C MET A 439 -6.48 14.20 10.79
N ARG A 440 -6.39 15.16 11.71
CA ARG A 440 -7.52 15.61 12.54
C ARG A 440 -8.65 16.19 11.68
N GLY A 441 -8.31 16.98 10.66
CA GLY A 441 -9.29 17.51 9.71
C GLY A 441 -10.07 16.42 9.00
N VAL A 442 -9.38 15.37 8.51
CA VAL A 442 -10.05 14.20 7.90
C VAL A 442 -10.95 13.49 8.91
N ARG A 443 -10.47 13.26 10.15
CA ARG A 443 -11.31 12.65 11.20
C ARG A 443 -12.59 13.43 11.45
N LEU A 444 -12.52 14.76 11.51
CA LEU A 444 -13.69 15.60 11.76
C LEU A 444 -14.71 15.57 10.62
N VAL A 445 -14.32 15.22 9.38
CA VAL A 445 -15.26 15.04 8.28
C VAL A 445 -16.13 13.80 8.48
N PHE A 446 -15.55 12.70 8.96
CA PHE A 446 -16.26 11.43 9.16
C PHE A 446 -16.92 11.31 10.54
N ASP A 447 -16.32 11.92 11.56
CA ASP A 447 -16.80 11.87 12.95
C ASP A 447 -16.69 13.25 13.62
N PRO A 448 -17.59 14.20 13.30
CA PRO A 448 -17.57 15.56 13.86
C PRO A 448 -17.73 15.59 15.38
N ALA A 449 -18.42 14.59 15.95
CA ALA A 449 -18.71 14.50 17.37
C ALA A 449 -17.59 13.81 18.18
N GLY A 450 -16.59 13.20 17.51
CA GLY A 450 -15.52 12.47 18.19
C GLY A 450 -16.00 11.21 18.92
N THR A 451 -17.08 10.58 18.45
CA THR A 451 -17.74 9.44 19.10
C THR A 451 -17.32 8.08 18.55
N MET A 452 -16.61 8.04 17.42
CA MET A 452 -16.11 6.82 16.79
C MET A 452 -14.65 6.58 17.21
N ASN A 453 -14.47 5.48 17.93
CA ASN A 453 -13.23 5.03 18.54
C ASN A 453 -12.35 6.16 19.15
N PRO A 454 -12.86 6.89 20.16
CA PRO A 454 -12.16 8.03 20.75
C PRO A 454 -10.87 7.60 21.46
N GLY A 455 -9.87 8.51 21.43
CA GLY A 455 -8.59 8.35 22.12
C GLY A 455 -7.55 7.51 21.38
N LYS A 456 -7.81 7.07 20.14
CA LYS A 456 -6.89 6.22 19.34
C LYS A 456 -6.29 6.99 18.17
N VAL A 457 -5.20 6.42 17.64
CA VAL A 457 -4.45 6.85 16.45
C VAL A 457 -3.73 8.19 16.62
N LEU A 458 -4.44 9.27 16.93
CA LEU A 458 -3.87 10.61 17.00
C LEU A 458 -3.62 11.05 18.44
N PRO A 459 -2.49 11.72 18.74
CA PRO A 459 -2.25 12.35 20.03
C PRO A 459 -3.37 13.32 20.41
N ASP A 460 -3.62 13.44 21.71
CA ASP A 460 -4.52 14.46 22.25
C ASP A 460 -4.07 15.86 21.78
N ALA A 461 -5.04 16.74 21.53
CA ALA A 461 -4.71 18.11 21.13
C ALA A 461 -3.96 18.81 22.28
N PRO A 462 -2.86 19.54 22.01
CA PRO A 462 -2.18 20.33 23.03
C PRO A 462 -3.18 21.31 23.66
N GLY A 463 -3.50 21.13 24.95
CA GLY A 463 -4.41 22.01 25.71
C GLY A 463 -5.75 21.39 26.18
N GLY A 464 -6.04 20.12 25.90
CA GLY A 464 -7.29 19.45 26.27
C GLY A 464 -7.44 19.00 27.73
N GLY A 465 -6.82 19.71 28.68
CA GLY A 465 -7.07 19.51 30.10
C GLY A 465 -8.35 20.24 30.53
N GLY A 466 -9.48 19.53 30.51
CA GLY A 466 -10.71 19.93 31.21
C GLY A 466 -11.35 21.24 30.78
N ASP A 467 -12.06 21.25 29.65
CA ASP A 467 -13.25 22.09 29.52
C ASP A 467 -14.23 21.47 28.51
N GLN A 468 -15.29 20.83 29.03
CA GLN A 468 -16.47 20.52 28.23
C GLN A 468 -17.30 21.81 28.13
N GLY A 469 -16.88 22.70 27.23
CA GLY A 469 -17.50 23.99 27.00
C GLY A 469 -17.69 24.29 25.52
N GLY A 470 -18.82 23.85 24.96
CA GLY A 470 -19.47 24.33 23.73
C GLY A 470 -18.60 24.86 22.57
N ALA A 471 -18.30 24.01 21.59
CA ALA A 471 -17.90 24.45 20.26
C ALA A 471 -19.11 24.44 19.30
N GLN A 472 -20.03 25.40 19.47
CA GLN A 472 -20.83 25.88 18.33
C GLN A 472 -20.00 26.90 17.56
N GLY A 473 -19.11 26.41 16.70
CA GLY A 473 -18.45 27.20 15.67
C GLY A 473 -19.03 26.83 14.31
N GLY A 474 -20.12 27.50 13.91
CA GLY A 474 -20.61 27.44 12.52
C GLY A 474 -19.51 27.89 11.54
N PRO A 475 -19.65 27.60 10.24
CA PRO A 475 -18.66 28.00 9.23
C PRO A 475 -18.43 29.50 9.36
N SER A 476 -17.18 29.90 9.62
CA SER A 476 -16.83 31.29 9.80
C SER A 476 -17.30 32.06 8.56
N THR A 477 -18.30 32.92 8.76
CA THR A 477 -18.71 33.91 7.79
C THR A 477 -17.47 34.65 7.33
N ARG A 478 -17.23 34.63 6.00
CA ARG A 478 -16.21 35.44 5.33
C ARG A 478 -16.20 36.83 5.96
N ARG A 479 -15.12 37.19 6.66
CA ARG A 479 -14.88 38.58 7.03
C ARG A 479 -14.80 39.37 5.74
N SER A 480 -15.73 40.30 5.53
CA SER A 480 -15.62 41.33 4.51
C SER A 480 -14.36 42.14 4.80
N VAL A 481 -13.30 41.88 4.05
CA VAL A 481 -12.11 42.73 4.04
C VAL A 481 -12.54 44.06 3.40
N GLY A 482 -12.45 45.14 4.18
CA GLY A 482 -12.75 46.49 3.75
C GLY A 482 -11.91 46.89 2.53
N GLY A 483 -12.50 47.71 1.67
CA GLY A 483 -11.94 48.14 0.39
C GLY A 483 -10.59 48.83 0.47
N GLY A 484 -9.53 48.04 0.31
CA GLY A 484 -8.21 48.45 -0.18
C GLY A 484 -7.93 47.70 -1.47
N ARG A 485 -7.40 48.39 -2.51
CA ARG A 485 -7.16 47.87 -3.87
C ARG A 485 -6.79 46.38 -3.88
N VAL A 486 -7.66 45.54 -4.44
CA VAL A 486 -7.38 44.12 -4.72
C VAL A 486 -6.12 44.07 -5.58
N ARG A 487 -4.99 43.64 -5.02
CA ARG A 487 -3.79 43.39 -5.83
C ARG A 487 -4.06 42.10 -6.59
N GLY A 488 -4.29 42.19 -7.90
CA GLY A 488 -4.55 41.03 -8.77
C GLY A 488 -3.32 40.15 -8.98
N VAL A 489 -3.28 39.45 -10.12
CA VAL A 489 -2.19 38.52 -10.52
C VAL A 489 -0.79 39.09 -10.33
N GLY A 490 -0.59 40.39 -10.56
CA GLY A 490 0.70 41.07 -10.32
C GLY A 490 1.31 40.82 -8.94
N SER A 491 0.50 40.76 -7.88
CA SER A 491 1.01 40.49 -6.52
C SER A 491 1.60 39.10 -6.32
N VAL A 492 1.15 38.12 -7.10
CA VAL A 492 1.70 36.76 -7.11
C VAL A 492 3.00 36.73 -7.89
N LEU A 493 3.08 37.48 -8.99
CA LEU A 493 4.28 37.61 -9.82
C LEU A 493 5.42 38.32 -9.10
N ASP A 494 5.12 39.32 -8.27
CA ASP A 494 6.09 40.08 -7.48
C ASP A 494 6.90 39.21 -6.48
N LEU A 495 6.43 37.99 -6.18
CA LEU A 495 7.14 37.08 -5.28
C LEU A 495 8.28 36.32 -5.94
N LEU A 496 8.29 36.25 -7.27
CA LEU A 496 9.20 35.39 -8.01
C LEU A 496 10.36 36.20 -8.60
N PRO A 497 11.59 35.65 -8.57
CA PRO A 497 12.70 36.16 -9.35
C PRO A 497 12.34 36.36 -10.84
N ALA A 498 13.02 37.30 -11.48
CA ALA A 498 12.89 37.51 -12.91
C ALA A 498 13.17 36.22 -13.70
N GLY A 499 12.34 35.90 -14.69
CA GLY A 499 12.46 34.70 -15.53
C GLY A 499 11.82 33.44 -14.94
N GLN A 500 11.11 33.52 -13.81
CA GLN A 500 10.27 32.43 -13.28
C GLN A 500 8.77 32.59 -13.59
N ALA A 501 8.39 33.56 -14.41
CA ALA A 501 7.02 33.74 -14.86
C ALA A 501 6.94 34.05 -16.37
N LEU A 502 5.89 33.55 -17.02
CA LEU A 502 5.42 33.96 -18.34
C LEU A 502 4.11 34.71 -18.16
N VAL A 503 3.90 35.77 -18.94
CA VAL A 503 2.69 36.59 -18.93
C VAL A 503 2.26 36.90 -20.37
N GLY A 504 0.98 37.22 -20.59
CA GLY A 504 0.49 37.64 -21.91
C GLY A 504 0.64 36.55 -22.98
N GLU A 505 1.19 36.91 -24.14
CA GLU A 505 1.33 35.99 -25.28
C GLU A 505 2.24 34.78 -24.99
N GLU A 506 3.31 34.95 -24.21
CA GLU A 506 4.22 33.84 -23.85
C GLU A 506 3.50 32.80 -22.97
N ALA A 507 2.64 33.26 -22.06
CA ALA A 507 1.78 32.38 -21.28
C ALA A 507 0.77 31.69 -22.21
N ALA A 508 0.10 32.44 -23.07
CA ALA A 508 -0.88 31.86 -24.00
C ALA A 508 -0.24 30.79 -24.92
N GLU A 509 0.97 31.01 -25.42
CA GLU A 509 1.70 30.05 -26.26
C GLU A 509 2.05 28.78 -25.47
N TRP A 510 2.60 28.92 -24.26
CA TRP A 510 2.93 27.76 -23.41
C TRP A 510 1.71 26.89 -23.11
N LEU A 511 0.54 27.54 -22.97
CA LEU A 511 -0.73 26.92 -22.65
C LEU A 511 -1.48 26.44 -23.92
N GLY A 512 -0.94 26.64 -25.12
CA GLY A 512 -1.62 26.25 -26.37
C GLY A 512 -2.90 27.05 -26.66
N GLY A 513 -2.89 28.36 -26.39
CA GLY A 513 -3.98 29.30 -26.72
C GLY A 513 -5.01 29.55 -25.61
N SER A 514 -4.68 29.28 -24.34
CA SER A 514 -5.62 29.39 -23.22
C SER A 514 -5.81 30.81 -22.65
N GLY A 515 -6.85 31.00 -21.83
CA GLY A 515 -7.16 32.25 -21.12
C GLY A 515 -6.48 32.47 -19.75
N ALA A 516 -5.49 31.67 -19.34
CA ALA A 516 -4.77 31.94 -18.09
C ALA A 516 -3.89 33.21 -18.21
N GLU A 517 -3.77 33.97 -17.12
CA GLU A 517 -3.12 35.29 -17.14
C GLU A 517 -1.59 35.18 -17.01
N ALA A 518 -1.11 34.15 -16.33
CA ALA A 518 0.33 33.89 -16.16
C ALA A 518 0.63 32.41 -15.90
N VAL A 519 1.88 32.01 -16.20
CA VAL A 519 2.47 30.73 -15.82
C VAL A 519 3.68 30.99 -14.96
N VAL A 520 3.75 30.40 -13.77
CA VAL A 520 4.87 30.53 -12.84
C VAL A 520 5.62 29.21 -12.67
N PHE A 521 6.93 29.28 -12.43
CA PHE A 521 7.83 28.13 -12.35
C PHE A 521 8.65 28.13 -11.05
N PRO A 522 8.02 27.80 -9.92
CA PRO A 522 8.74 27.66 -8.67
C PRO A 522 9.76 26.51 -8.74
N GLU A 523 10.84 26.66 -7.97
CA GLU A 523 11.97 25.73 -7.90
C GLU A 523 12.00 24.96 -6.57
N SER A 524 11.21 25.38 -5.58
CA SER A 524 11.13 24.76 -4.24
C SER A 524 9.70 24.69 -3.71
N ALA A 525 9.49 23.85 -2.69
CA ALA A 525 8.21 23.77 -1.99
C ALA A 525 7.90 25.07 -1.22
N GLU A 526 8.93 25.74 -0.71
CA GLU A 526 8.83 27.02 -0.02
C GLU A 526 8.31 28.13 -0.93
N GLU A 527 8.77 28.18 -2.19
CA GLU A 527 8.26 29.10 -3.21
C GLU A 527 6.80 28.78 -3.56
N VAL A 528 6.46 27.50 -3.78
CA VAL A 528 5.06 27.09 -3.99
C VAL A 528 4.19 27.53 -2.81
N ALA A 529 4.65 27.34 -1.57
CA ALA A 529 3.94 27.74 -0.37
C ALA A 529 3.76 29.27 -0.26
N ALA A 530 4.77 30.05 -0.62
CA ALA A 530 4.66 31.52 -0.67
C ALA A 530 3.66 31.98 -1.73
N LEU A 531 3.69 31.37 -2.92
CA LEU A 531 2.74 31.64 -4.00
C LEU A 531 1.30 31.33 -3.56
N VAL A 532 1.06 30.17 -2.95
CA VAL A 532 -0.27 29.78 -2.48
C VAL A 532 -0.80 30.75 -1.43
N ARG A 533 0.01 31.13 -0.43
CA ARG A 533 -0.41 32.12 0.59
C ARG A 533 -0.80 33.45 -0.03
N ARG A 534 0.02 33.97 -0.95
CA ARG A 534 -0.26 35.24 -1.61
C ARG A 534 -1.48 35.17 -2.52
N ALA A 535 -1.64 34.08 -3.26
CA ALA A 535 -2.81 33.88 -4.09
C ALA A 535 -4.09 33.81 -3.25
N ALA A 536 -4.05 33.17 -2.08
CA ALA A 536 -5.16 33.15 -1.13
C ALA A 536 -5.49 34.55 -0.59
N GLU A 537 -4.48 35.34 -0.20
CA GLU A 537 -4.67 36.73 0.25
C GLU A 537 -5.28 37.63 -0.84
N SER A 538 -4.85 37.42 -2.09
CA SER A 538 -5.26 38.21 -3.26
C SER A 538 -6.49 37.65 -3.98
N SER A 539 -7.06 36.53 -3.51
CA SER A 539 -8.16 35.81 -4.17
C SER A 539 -7.87 35.43 -5.64
N VAL A 540 -6.63 35.06 -5.94
CA VAL A 540 -6.18 34.61 -7.26
C VAL A 540 -6.29 33.08 -7.33
N PRO A 541 -7.08 32.52 -8.26
CA PRO A 541 -7.14 31.07 -8.45
C PRO A 541 -5.82 30.52 -9.03
N LEU A 542 -5.34 29.43 -8.44
CA LEU A 542 -4.15 28.71 -8.89
C LEU A 542 -4.53 27.40 -9.57
N LEU A 543 -3.85 27.09 -10.68
CA LEU A 543 -3.94 25.80 -11.35
C LEU A 543 -2.58 25.08 -11.29
N PRO A 544 -2.46 23.98 -10.53
CA PRO A 544 -1.22 23.20 -10.54
C PRO A 544 -1.01 22.50 -11.88
N ALA A 545 0.23 22.53 -12.37
CA ALA A 545 0.63 21.86 -13.58
C ALA A 545 2.01 21.20 -13.44
N GLY A 546 2.20 20.06 -14.10
CA GLY A 546 3.53 19.52 -14.38
C GLY A 546 4.09 20.13 -15.66
N SER A 547 4.26 19.27 -16.68
CA SER A 547 4.64 19.68 -18.04
C SER A 547 3.48 20.21 -18.90
N GLY A 548 2.25 20.26 -18.38
CA GLY A 548 1.07 20.65 -19.15
C GLY A 548 0.55 19.59 -20.13
N SER A 549 1.23 18.44 -20.24
CA SER A 549 0.99 17.35 -21.20
C SER A 549 -0.46 16.81 -21.29
N ARG A 550 -1.29 17.07 -20.28
CA ARG A 550 -2.65 16.52 -20.17
C ARG A 550 -3.71 17.55 -19.81
N LEU A 551 -3.36 18.84 -19.73
CA LEU A 551 -4.30 19.89 -19.33
C LEU A 551 -5.50 20.02 -20.28
N GLY A 552 -5.35 19.64 -21.55
CA GLY A 552 -6.43 19.65 -22.54
C GLY A 552 -7.35 18.42 -22.57
N TRP A 553 -7.08 17.37 -21.78
CA TRP A 553 -7.80 16.08 -21.92
C TRP A 553 -9.14 16.04 -21.17
N ALA A 554 -9.36 16.90 -20.18
CA ALA A 554 -10.54 16.89 -19.32
C ALA A 554 -11.58 17.99 -19.65
N GLY A 555 -11.75 18.32 -20.94
CA GLY A 555 -12.75 19.31 -21.38
C GLY A 555 -12.22 20.74 -21.59
N GLY A 556 -10.90 20.93 -21.58
CA GLY A 556 -10.24 22.20 -21.93
C GLY A 556 -9.78 23.04 -20.73
N TRP A 557 -9.12 24.15 -21.04
CA TRP A 557 -8.63 25.14 -20.08
C TRP A 557 -9.75 25.73 -19.22
N PRO A 558 -9.49 26.13 -17.97
CA PRO A 558 -10.43 26.96 -17.23
C PRO A 558 -10.81 28.17 -18.10
N SER A 559 -12.09 28.29 -18.43
CA SER A 559 -12.63 29.44 -19.15
C SER A 559 -12.86 30.59 -18.16
N GLY A 560 -11.79 31.31 -17.84
CA GLY A 560 -11.86 32.48 -16.95
C GLY A 560 -10.59 33.31 -16.97
N THR A 561 -10.74 34.64 -16.98
CA THR A 561 -9.65 35.59 -16.77
C THR A 561 -9.18 35.53 -15.30
N GLY A 562 -7.88 35.68 -15.04
CA GLY A 562 -7.36 35.76 -13.66
C GLY A 562 -6.77 34.49 -13.05
N VAL A 563 -6.60 33.39 -13.80
CA VAL A 563 -5.96 32.15 -13.31
C VAL A 563 -4.44 32.21 -13.49
N VAL A 564 -3.69 31.78 -12.47
CA VAL A 564 -2.24 31.59 -12.53
C VAL A 564 -1.90 30.10 -12.52
N VAL A 565 -1.15 29.64 -13.52
CA VAL A 565 -0.69 28.25 -13.58
C VAL A 565 0.61 28.08 -12.83
N VAL A 566 0.66 27.18 -11.85
CA VAL A 566 1.86 26.87 -11.08
C VAL A 566 2.50 25.60 -11.65
N SER A 567 3.54 25.76 -12.47
CA SER A 567 4.23 24.65 -13.11
C SER A 567 5.41 24.16 -12.27
N THR A 568 5.35 22.93 -11.78
CA THR A 568 6.43 22.29 -11.00
C THR A 568 7.59 21.81 -11.87
N ARG A 569 7.60 22.08 -13.19
CA ARG A 569 8.55 21.51 -14.15
C ARG A 569 10.02 21.83 -13.87
N ARG A 570 10.32 22.92 -13.14
CA ARG A 570 11.69 23.26 -12.71
C ARG A 570 12.16 22.48 -11.48
N MET A 571 11.25 21.83 -10.75
CA MET A 571 11.56 20.94 -9.63
C MET A 571 11.97 19.55 -10.15
N ALA A 572 13.11 19.45 -10.83
CA ALA A 572 13.49 18.28 -11.64
C ALA A 572 14.63 17.43 -11.06
N SER A 573 14.70 17.29 -9.73
CA SER A 573 15.72 16.50 -9.04
C SER A 573 15.28 15.07 -8.71
N LEU A 574 16.24 14.14 -8.70
CA LEU A 574 16.11 12.85 -8.02
C LEU A 574 16.69 13.04 -6.63
N VAL A 575 15.82 13.15 -5.63
CA VAL A 575 16.15 13.57 -4.25
C VAL A 575 16.82 12.45 -3.47
N HIS A 576 16.32 11.22 -3.63
CA HIS A 576 16.86 10.02 -3.00
C HIS A 576 16.65 8.83 -3.92
N TYR A 577 17.58 7.87 -3.91
CA TYR A 577 17.46 6.62 -4.66
C TYR A 577 18.31 5.55 -3.97
N GLU A 578 17.65 4.52 -3.46
CA GLU A 578 18.29 3.38 -2.80
C GLU A 578 17.89 2.09 -3.53
N PRO A 579 18.72 1.60 -4.47
CA PRO A 579 18.40 0.42 -5.27
C PRO A 579 18.17 -0.84 -4.43
N ALA A 580 18.91 -1.04 -3.32
CA ALA A 580 18.74 -2.21 -2.47
C ALA A 580 17.40 -2.20 -1.71
N ASP A 581 16.88 -1.00 -1.44
CA ASP A 581 15.58 -0.79 -0.83
C ASP A 581 14.45 -0.73 -1.86
N LEU A 582 14.74 -0.80 -3.17
CA LEU A 582 13.76 -0.63 -4.24
C LEU A 582 12.89 0.62 -4.00
N THR A 583 13.51 1.71 -3.57
CA THR A 583 12.79 2.95 -3.26
C THR A 583 13.52 4.16 -3.85
N LEU A 584 12.75 5.18 -4.19
CA LEU A 584 13.28 6.48 -4.57
C LEU A 584 12.38 7.62 -4.08
N THR A 585 12.93 8.83 -4.04
CA THR A 585 12.19 10.08 -3.91
C THR A 585 12.57 10.99 -5.07
N ALA A 586 11.58 11.48 -5.82
CA ALA A 586 11.78 12.41 -6.93
C ALA A 586 10.94 13.68 -6.74
N ALA A 587 11.48 14.81 -7.16
CA ALA A 587 10.73 16.05 -7.20
C ALA A 587 9.67 16.03 -8.31
N ALA A 588 8.57 16.75 -8.11
CA ALA A 588 7.35 16.68 -8.92
C ALA A 588 7.56 17.05 -10.41
N GLY A 589 8.57 17.86 -10.72
CA GLY A 589 8.95 18.25 -12.08
C GLY A 589 9.81 17.24 -12.81
N MET A 590 10.34 16.21 -12.12
CA MET A 590 11.18 15.19 -12.74
C MET A 590 10.43 14.53 -13.90
N ARG A 591 11.00 14.60 -15.11
CA ARG A 591 10.38 14.01 -16.29
C ARG A 591 10.45 12.50 -16.23
N TRP A 592 9.35 11.84 -16.59
CA TRP A 592 9.26 10.38 -16.52
C TRP A 592 10.37 9.67 -17.30
N ARG A 593 10.60 10.10 -18.56
CA ARG A 593 11.66 9.56 -19.42
C ARG A 593 13.07 9.67 -18.82
N ASN A 594 13.35 10.74 -18.08
CA ASN A 594 14.64 10.94 -17.43
C ASN A 594 14.77 10.04 -16.20
N LEU A 595 13.65 9.78 -15.51
CA LEU A 595 13.61 8.89 -14.36
C LEU A 595 13.83 7.44 -14.82
N ASP A 596 13.05 6.98 -15.79
CA ASP A 596 13.16 5.64 -16.38
C ASP A 596 14.58 5.34 -16.86
N ALA A 597 15.22 6.29 -17.58
CA ALA A 597 16.61 6.15 -18.02
C ALA A 597 17.60 5.92 -16.87
N LYS A 598 17.39 6.54 -15.71
CA LYS A 598 18.23 6.33 -14.51
C LYS A 598 17.98 4.97 -13.87
N LEU A 599 16.72 4.53 -13.80
CA LEU A 599 16.36 3.25 -13.18
C LEU A 599 16.87 2.05 -13.98
N ARG A 600 16.87 2.14 -15.32
CA ARG A 600 17.41 1.12 -16.22
C ARG A 600 18.87 0.77 -15.93
N LEU A 601 19.68 1.73 -15.48
CA LEU A 601 21.09 1.50 -15.14
C LEU A 601 21.29 0.48 -14.01
N LYS A 602 20.24 0.22 -13.22
CA LYS A 602 20.25 -0.75 -12.11
C LYS A 602 19.24 -1.89 -12.33
N ALA A 603 18.76 -2.08 -13.57
CA ALA A 603 17.72 -3.05 -13.90
C ALA A 603 16.47 -2.90 -13.01
N GLN A 604 16.04 -1.66 -12.77
CA GLN A 604 14.83 -1.33 -12.02
C GLN A 604 13.89 -0.47 -12.86
N TRP A 605 12.62 -0.41 -12.48
CA TRP A 605 11.60 0.38 -13.18
C TRP A 605 10.35 0.66 -12.32
N LEU A 606 9.46 1.47 -12.87
CA LEU A 606 8.13 1.79 -12.34
C LEU A 606 7.04 1.35 -13.35
N PRO A 607 6.28 0.29 -13.08
CA PRO A 607 5.33 -0.32 -14.01
C PRO A 607 3.97 0.41 -14.03
N LEU A 608 3.95 1.73 -14.30
CA LEU A 608 2.73 2.54 -14.21
C LEU A 608 2.02 2.74 -15.56
N GLU A 609 2.76 2.83 -16.66
CA GLU A 609 2.29 2.95 -18.07
C GLU A 609 0.96 3.71 -18.29
N THR A 610 0.73 4.78 -17.54
CA THR A 610 -0.51 5.57 -17.65
C THR A 610 -0.50 6.40 -18.94
N PRO A 611 -1.67 6.71 -19.52
CA PRO A 611 -1.73 7.56 -20.69
C PRO A 611 -1.01 8.90 -20.54
N GLY A 612 -0.20 9.32 -21.51
CA GLY A 612 0.57 10.59 -21.51
C GLY A 612 1.76 10.66 -20.53
N LEU A 613 2.20 9.53 -19.98
CA LEU A 613 3.23 9.47 -18.92
C LEU A 613 4.60 9.94 -19.39
N TRP A 614 5.00 9.58 -20.60
CA TRP A 614 6.33 9.84 -21.14
C TRP A 614 6.61 11.31 -21.47
N SER A 615 5.57 12.06 -21.83
CA SER A 615 5.60 13.53 -21.96
C SER A 615 5.35 14.25 -20.63
N GLY A 616 4.97 13.50 -19.59
CA GLY A 616 4.63 13.97 -18.25
C GLY A 616 5.80 14.10 -17.28
N THR A 617 5.46 14.53 -16.07
CA THR A 617 6.35 14.57 -14.90
C THR A 617 5.83 13.63 -13.81
N VAL A 618 6.68 13.29 -12.84
CA VAL A 618 6.31 12.48 -11.66
C VAL A 618 5.09 13.08 -10.94
N GLY A 619 5.12 14.38 -10.66
CA GLY A 619 4.02 15.07 -10.00
C GLY A 619 2.72 15.04 -10.80
N GLY A 620 2.79 15.15 -12.14
CA GLY A 620 1.61 15.02 -12.99
C GLY A 620 1.02 13.59 -12.99
N ALA A 621 1.88 12.57 -12.92
CA ALA A 621 1.43 11.17 -12.81
C ALA A 621 0.74 10.91 -11.46
N VAL A 622 1.35 11.37 -10.36
CA VAL A 622 0.80 11.25 -9.00
C VAL A 622 -0.49 12.04 -8.83
N ALA A 623 -0.52 13.30 -9.27
CA ALA A 623 -1.71 14.15 -9.14
C ALA A 623 -2.91 13.57 -9.89
N ARG A 624 -2.70 12.92 -11.05
CA ARG A 624 -3.78 12.22 -11.77
C ARG A 624 -4.13 10.88 -11.12
N GLY A 625 -3.17 10.18 -10.53
CA GLY A 625 -3.38 8.91 -9.83
C GLY A 625 -3.95 7.82 -10.74
N GLY A 626 -3.63 7.89 -12.04
CA GLY A 626 -4.18 7.02 -13.05
C GLY A 626 -3.70 5.58 -13.06
N ALA A 627 -4.28 4.78 -13.95
CA ALA A 627 -3.85 3.42 -14.22
C ALA A 627 -3.43 3.24 -15.69
N GLY A 628 -2.70 2.15 -15.94
CA GLY A 628 -2.30 1.65 -17.25
C GLY A 628 -2.50 0.14 -17.35
N PRO A 629 -2.16 -0.48 -18.49
CA PRO A 629 -2.41 -1.91 -18.74
C PRO A 629 -1.78 -2.85 -17.71
N LEU A 630 -0.62 -2.46 -17.15
CA LEU A 630 0.12 -3.22 -16.15
C LEU A 630 -0.52 -3.25 -14.75
N ARG A 631 -1.64 -2.54 -14.53
CA ARG A 631 -2.26 -2.39 -13.20
C ARG A 631 -2.70 -3.72 -12.59
N THR A 632 -3.06 -4.70 -13.41
CA THR A 632 -3.53 -6.01 -12.95
C THR A 632 -2.46 -6.81 -12.23
N ARG A 633 -1.18 -6.62 -12.60
CA ARG A 633 -0.03 -7.26 -11.96
C ARG A 633 0.60 -6.37 -10.90
N TYR A 634 0.75 -5.07 -11.18
CA TYR A 634 1.57 -4.17 -10.35
C TYR A 634 0.77 -3.17 -9.50
N GLY A 635 -0.52 -2.97 -9.77
CA GLY A 635 -1.35 -1.95 -9.14
C GLY A 635 -1.37 -0.62 -9.90
N ALA A 636 -2.16 0.34 -9.41
CA ALA A 636 -2.21 1.69 -9.94
C ALA A 636 -1.08 2.58 -9.37
N VAL A 637 -0.99 3.85 -9.81
CA VAL A 637 0.00 4.82 -9.29
C VAL A 637 -0.01 4.87 -7.76
N ARG A 638 -1.19 4.90 -7.14
CA ARG A 638 -1.37 4.94 -5.68
C ARG A 638 -0.77 3.75 -4.92
N ASP A 639 -0.63 2.59 -5.57
CA ASP A 639 -0.06 1.39 -4.95
C ASP A 639 1.47 1.39 -4.99
N SER A 640 2.06 2.34 -5.74
CA SER A 640 3.52 2.54 -5.83
C SER A 640 3.99 3.78 -5.08
N VAL A 641 3.11 4.71 -4.69
CA VAL A 641 3.49 5.90 -3.92
C VAL A 641 3.55 5.57 -2.43
N LEU A 642 4.72 5.77 -1.81
CA LEU A 642 4.96 5.51 -0.39
C LEU A 642 4.86 6.77 0.48
N GLY A 643 5.10 7.93 -0.13
CA GLY A 643 5.07 9.21 0.57
C GLY A 643 5.05 10.40 -0.38
N LEU A 644 4.58 11.54 0.11
CA LEU A 644 4.42 12.77 -0.65
C LEU A 644 4.89 13.98 0.15
N GLU A 645 5.46 14.95 -0.55
CA GLU A 645 5.52 16.33 -0.08
C GLU A 645 4.49 17.15 -0.87
N VAL A 646 3.62 17.87 -0.15
CA VAL A 646 2.50 18.61 -0.75
C VAL A 646 2.37 19.98 -0.11
N VAL A 647 2.10 21.01 -0.92
CA VAL A 647 1.70 22.33 -0.44
C VAL A 647 0.18 22.45 -0.49
N THR A 648 -0.46 22.58 0.67
CA THR A 648 -1.93 22.70 0.77
C THR A 648 -2.44 24.04 0.26
N GLY A 649 -3.76 24.18 0.10
CA GLY A 649 -4.40 25.46 -0.22
C GLY A 649 -4.19 26.59 0.82
N ALA A 650 -3.71 26.26 2.02
CA ALA A 650 -3.29 27.24 3.04
C ALA A 650 -1.81 27.64 2.92
N GLY A 651 -1.07 27.03 1.99
CA GLY A 651 0.38 27.19 1.87
C GLY A 651 1.17 26.53 3.01
N GLU A 652 0.61 25.49 3.65
CA GLU A 652 1.33 24.62 4.57
C GLU A 652 2.01 23.49 3.78
N VAL A 653 3.28 23.19 4.09
CA VAL A 653 4.01 22.06 3.50
C VAL A 653 3.75 20.83 4.37
N LEU A 654 3.17 19.78 3.77
CA LEU A 654 2.91 18.49 4.40
C LEU A 654 3.90 17.44 3.89
N ARG A 655 4.41 16.61 4.78
CA ARG A 655 5.22 15.41 4.50
C ARG A 655 4.47 14.16 4.95
N LEU A 656 3.85 13.49 4.00
CA LEU A 656 2.95 12.37 4.22
C LEU A 656 3.65 11.05 3.92
N GLY A 657 3.37 10.00 4.70
CA GLY A 657 3.92 8.66 4.49
C GLY A 657 5.41 8.56 4.80
N GLY A 658 6.16 7.81 3.97
CA GLY A 658 7.59 7.60 4.20
C GLY A 658 8.31 6.99 3.00
N ARG A 659 9.49 6.42 3.26
CA ARG A 659 10.31 5.71 2.25
C ARG A 659 10.26 4.19 2.42
N VAL A 660 9.66 3.71 3.49
CA VAL A 660 9.49 2.27 3.76
C VAL A 660 8.22 1.75 3.09
N VAL A 661 8.24 0.48 2.68
CA VAL A 661 7.14 -0.16 1.94
C VAL A 661 5.92 -0.41 2.84
N LYS A 662 6.14 -0.89 4.06
CA LYS A 662 5.08 -1.09 5.06
C LYS A 662 5.01 0.09 6.03
N ASN A 663 3.93 0.84 5.96
CA ASN A 663 3.64 1.94 6.88
C ASN A 663 2.13 2.05 7.09
N VAL A 664 1.68 1.90 8.34
CA VAL A 664 0.27 2.07 8.73
C VAL A 664 0.12 3.14 9.82
N ALA A 665 1.08 4.07 9.91
CA ALA A 665 1.05 5.14 10.90
C ALA A 665 0.05 6.23 10.50
N GLY A 666 -1.04 6.35 11.27
CA GLY A 666 -2.08 7.35 11.05
C GLY A 666 -2.97 7.03 9.84
N PHE A 667 -3.69 8.04 9.36
CA PHE A 667 -4.59 7.87 8.21
C PHE A 667 -3.83 8.02 6.89
N ASP A 668 -4.23 7.24 5.87
CA ASP A 668 -3.55 7.21 4.57
C ASP A 668 -3.87 8.45 3.71
N LEU A 669 -3.25 9.57 4.07
CA LEU A 669 -3.33 10.81 3.30
C LEU A 669 -2.54 10.70 1.99
N VAL A 670 -1.57 9.78 1.87
CA VAL A 670 -0.81 9.59 0.63
C VAL A 670 -1.76 9.18 -0.50
N ARG A 671 -2.63 8.20 -0.24
CA ARG A 671 -3.66 7.78 -1.18
C ARG A 671 -4.73 8.84 -1.42
N LEU A 672 -5.10 9.61 -0.39
CA LEU A 672 -6.06 10.72 -0.54
C LEU A 672 -5.57 11.79 -1.52
N PHE A 673 -4.30 12.19 -1.42
CA PHE A 673 -3.71 13.22 -2.27
C PHE A 673 -3.34 12.69 -3.67
N THR A 674 -3.04 11.40 -3.80
CA THR A 674 -2.78 10.76 -5.10
C THR A 674 -4.08 10.64 -5.90
N GLY A 675 -4.14 11.23 -7.09
CA GLY A 675 -5.39 11.30 -7.87
C GLY A 675 -6.30 12.47 -7.52
N SER A 676 -5.89 13.38 -6.63
CA SER A 676 -6.65 14.58 -6.28
C SER A 676 -6.63 15.68 -7.35
N TYR A 677 -5.92 15.51 -8.46
CA TYR A 677 -5.68 16.54 -9.49
C TYR A 677 -5.05 17.83 -8.94
N GLY A 678 -4.44 17.77 -7.75
CA GLY A 678 -3.86 18.92 -7.08
C GLY A 678 -4.89 19.83 -6.38
N THR A 679 -6.16 19.41 -6.31
CA THR A 679 -7.25 20.18 -5.66
C THR A 679 -7.13 20.24 -4.14
N LEU A 680 -6.51 19.24 -3.51
CA LEU A 680 -6.19 19.23 -2.07
C LEU A 680 -4.85 19.91 -1.77
N GLY A 681 -3.97 20.02 -2.77
CA GLY A 681 -2.66 20.64 -2.65
C GLY A 681 -1.73 20.30 -3.82
N ILE A 682 -0.69 21.10 -3.99
CA ILE A 682 0.29 20.98 -5.06
C ILE A 682 1.39 20.00 -4.63
N VAL A 683 1.51 18.86 -5.32
CA VAL A 683 2.57 17.88 -5.08
C VAL A 683 3.92 18.47 -5.49
N THR A 684 4.89 18.46 -4.57
CA THR A 684 6.26 18.95 -4.78
C THR A 684 7.29 17.83 -4.84
N GLN A 685 7.05 16.71 -4.14
CA GLN A 685 7.89 15.51 -4.18
C GLN A 685 7.05 14.23 -4.00
N ALA A 686 7.54 13.12 -4.53
CA ALA A 686 6.95 11.80 -4.33
C ALA A 686 8.02 10.74 -4.07
N SER A 687 7.81 9.95 -3.02
CA SER A 687 8.55 8.73 -2.73
C SER A 687 7.79 7.53 -3.31
N MET A 688 8.49 6.65 -4.01
CA MET A 688 7.87 5.54 -4.74
C MET A 688 8.63 4.23 -4.53
N ARG A 689 7.88 3.14 -4.47
CA ARG A 689 8.36 1.77 -4.53
C ARG A 689 8.70 1.41 -5.98
N LEU A 690 9.83 0.74 -6.16
CA LEU A 690 10.36 0.24 -7.42
C LEU A 690 10.19 -1.26 -7.53
N PHE A 691 10.36 -1.75 -8.75
CA PHE A 691 10.35 -3.16 -9.06
C PHE A 691 11.63 -3.53 -9.82
N PRO A 692 12.14 -4.76 -9.66
CA PRO A 692 13.10 -5.31 -10.60
C PRO A 692 12.52 -5.28 -12.01
N ARG A 693 13.37 -4.95 -12.98
CA ARG A 693 13.02 -5.03 -14.40
C ARG A 693 12.95 -6.50 -14.80
N PRO A 694 11.89 -6.95 -15.49
CA PRO A 694 11.81 -8.34 -15.94
C PRO A 694 12.95 -8.66 -16.91
N GLU A 695 13.42 -9.91 -16.88
CA GLU A 695 14.46 -10.40 -17.80
C GLU A 695 13.91 -10.51 -19.22
N VAL A 696 12.64 -10.91 -19.35
CA VAL A 696 11.91 -10.99 -20.62
C VAL A 696 10.72 -10.03 -20.62
N ASP A 697 10.58 -9.29 -21.73
CA ASP A 697 9.40 -8.52 -22.09
C ASP A 697 9.02 -8.89 -23.52
N LEU A 698 7.88 -9.55 -23.70
CA LEU A 698 7.37 -9.90 -25.02
C LEU A 698 5.89 -9.55 -25.16
N THR A 699 5.48 -9.27 -26.39
CA THR A 699 4.07 -9.06 -26.73
C THR A 699 3.67 -9.96 -27.89
N LEU A 700 2.68 -10.81 -27.66
CA LEU A 700 2.00 -11.57 -28.70
C LEU A 700 0.93 -10.70 -29.35
N CYS A 701 0.97 -10.58 -30.67
CA CYS A 701 0.01 -9.79 -31.44
C CYS A 701 -0.91 -10.74 -32.22
N PHE A 702 -2.21 -10.74 -31.91
CA PHE A 702 -3.22 -11.50 -32.62
C PHE A 702 -4.11 -10.54 -33.44
N GLU A 703 -4.57 -10.96 -34.62
CA GLU A 703 -5.47 -10.15 -35.46
C GLU A 703 -6.61 -11.02 -36.01
N GLY A 704 -7.86 -10.59 -35.86
CA GLY A 704 -9.02 -11.36 -36.31
C GLY A 704 -10.32 -10.57 -36.29
N ALA A 705 -11.44 -11.29 -36.44
CA ALA A 705 -12.76 -10.72 -36.18
C ALA A 705 -12.84 -10.21 -34.74
N ARG A 706 -13.54 -9.10 -34.53
CA ARG A 706 -13.65 -8.44 -33.21
C ARG A 706 -14.16 -9.37 -32.14
N GLU A 707 -15.20 -10.14 -32.45
CA GLU A 707 -15.82 -11.12 -31.56
C GLU A 707 -14.81 -12.19 -31.14
N ARG A 708 -13.99 -12.67 -32.08
CA ARG A 708 -12.95 -13.66 -31.78
C ARG A 708 -11.86 -13.10 -30.87
N MET A 709 -11.47 -11.84 -31.04
CA MET A 709 -10.47 -11.19 -30.17
C MET A 709 -11.04 -10.97 -28.76
N LEU A 710 -12.32 -10.63 -28.64
CA LEU A 710 -13.02 -10.54 -27.35
C LEU A 710 -13.09 -11.90 -26.66
N GLU A 711 -13.42 -12.97 -27.39
CA GLU A 711 -13.39 -14.35 -26.87
C GLU A 711 -12.00 -14.72 -26.36
N GLY A 712 -10.94 -14.44 -27.14
CA GLY A 712 -9.56 -14.69 -26.73
C GLY A 712 -9.16 -13.92 -25.47
N ALA A 713 -9.52 -12.64 -25.38
CA ALA A 713 -9.28 -11.83 -24.17
C ALA A 713 -10.03 -12.36 -22.95
N ALA A 714 -11.30 -12.78 -23.12
CA ALA A 714 -12.10 -13.38 -22.06
C ALA A 714 -11.52 -14.74 -21.62
N ALA A 715 -11.06 -15.56 -22.56
CA ALA A 715 -10.42 -16.85 -22.29
C ALA A 715 -9.10 -16.68 -21.52
N LEU A 716 -8.25 -15.71 -21.90
CA LEU A 716 -7.02 -15.37 -21.16
C LEU A 716 -7.32 -14.90 -19.73
N ARG A 717 -8.38 -14.12 -19.54
CA ARG A 717 -8.80 -13.69 -18.21
C ARG A 717 -9.28 -14.87 -17.36
N ALA A 718 -10.06 -15.77 -17.95
CA ALA A 718 -10.61 -16.94 -17.28
C ALA A 718 -9.56 -18.02 -17.00
N SER A 719 -8.48 -18.11 -17.78
CA SER A 719 -7.41 -19.10 -17.61
C SER A 719 -6.50 -18.83 -16.42
N LEU A 720 -6.62 -17.65 -15.79
CA LEU A 720 -5.78 -17.20 -14.67
C LEU A 720 -4.27 -17.14 -15.00
N LEU A 721 -3.91 -17.16 -16.29
CA LEU A 721 -2.52 -17.01 -16.72
C LEU A 721 -1.97 -15.65 -16.25
N PRO A 722 -0.71 -15.59 -15.77
CA PRO A 722 -0.10 -14.37 -15.26
C PRO A 722 0.42 -13.46 -16.39
N VAL A 723 -0.41 -13.22 -17.41
CA VAL A 723 -0.14 -12.21 -18.44
C VAL A 723 -0.09 -10.83 -17.79
N ALA A 724 0.88 -10.01 -18.20
CA ALA A 724 1.07 -8.67 -17.63
C ALA A 724 0.02 -7.67 -18.13
N ALA A 725 -0.42 -7.82 -19.38
CA ALA A 725 -1.50 -7.04 -19.99
C ALA A 725 -2.16 -7.82 -21.13
N ALA A 726 -3.44 -7.56 -21.37
CA ALA A 726 -4.18 -8.01 -22.53
C ALA A 726 -5.03 -6.84 -23.05
N GLU A 727 -4.67 -6.28 -24.19
CA GLU A 727 -5.22 -5.04 -24.72
C GLU A 727 -5.91 -5.27 -26.06
N LEU A 728 -7.16 -4.81 -26.17
CA LEU A 728 -7.94 -4.85 -27.39
C LEU A 728 -7.87 -3.52 -28.12
N HIS A 729 -7.50 -3.58 -29.40
CA HIS A 729 -7.39 -2.41 -30.26
C HIS A 729 -8.41 -2.51 -31.41
N ASP A 730 -9.40 -1.61 -31.39
CA ASP A 730 -10.54 -1.58 -32.33
C ASP A 730 -10.38 -0.53 -33.45
N ARG A 731 -9.35 0.31 -33.40
CA ARG A 731 -9.13 1.34 -34.43
C ARG A 731 -8.64 0.68 -35.71
N SER A 732 -9.56 0.48 -36.66
CA SER A 732 -9.33 0.26 -38.10
C SER A 732 -7.85 0.02 -38.45
N VAL A 733 -7.36 -1.20 -38.22
CA VAL A 733 -6.03 -1.58 -38.69
C VAL A 733 -6.12 -1.61 -40.21
N ALA A 734 -5.64 -0.53 -40.84
CA ALA A 734 -5.57 -0.37 -42.29
C ALA A 734 -6.90 -0.33 -43.07
N GLY A 735 -7.93 0.39 -42.59
CA GLY A 735 -9.13 0.66 -43.41
C GLY A 735 -9.94 -0.59 -43.78
N ARG A 736 -9.87 -1.63 -42.94
CA ARG A 736 -10.68 -2.85 -43.03
C ARG A 736 -11.69 -2.83 -41.89
N GLU A 737 -12.94 -2.49 -42.19
CA GLU A 737 -14.05 -2.58 -41.23
C GLU A 737 -14.18 -4.03 -40.73
N GLY A 738 -14.36 -4.23 -39.41
CA GLY A 738 -14.62 -5.55 -38.79
C GLY A 738 -13.41 -6.34 -38.27
N ARG A 739 -12.18 -5.82 -38.30
CA ARG A 739 -10.99 -6.48 -37.70
C ARG A 739 -10.47 -5.76 -36.47
N ALA A 740 -10.17 -6.52 -35.41
CA ALA A 740 -9.54 -6.05 -34.19
C ALA A 740 -8.20 -6.76 -33.96
N ALA A 741 -7.35 -6.15 -33.12
CA ALA A 741 -6.12 -6.77 -32.64
C ALA A 741 -6.18 -6.99 -31.13
N LEU A 742 -5.62 -8.11 -30.67
CA LEU A 742 -5.39 -8.41 -29.26
C LEU A 742 -3.89 -8.46 -29.03
N ALA A 743 -3.37 -7.57 -28.19
CA ALA A 743 -1.97 -7.56 -27.76
C ALA A 743 -1.87 -8.17 -26.36
N VAL A 744 -1.10 -9.25 -26.22
CA VAL A 744 -0.93 -9.96 -24.94
C VAL A 744 0.53 -9.83 -24.51
N ARG A 745 0.78 -9.07 -23.44
CA ARG A 745 2.12 -8.83 -22.92
C ARG A 745 2.46 -9.85 -21.84
N VAL A 746 3.64 -10.44 -21.95
CA VAL A 746 4.21 -11.38 -20.97
C VAL A 746 5.51 -10.80 -20.45
N LEU A 747 5.63 -10.77 -19.13
CA LEU A 747 6.80 -10.29 -18.40
C LEU A 747 7.23 -11.36 -17.40
N GLY A 748 8.53 -11.54 -17.19
CA GLY A 748 9.02 -12.49 -16.19
C GLY A 748 10.47 -12.90 -16.37
N GLY A 749 10.86 -13.96 -15.66
CA GLY A 749 12.08 -14.72 -15.96
C GLY A 749 11.95 -15.45 -17.30
N ALA A 750 13.08 -15.91 -17.86
CA ALA A 750 13.09 -16.56 -19.18
C ALA A 750 12.17 -17.79 -19.26
N ALA A 751 12.25 -18.69 -18.27
CA ALA A 751 11.43 -19.90 -18.23
C ALA A 751 9.93 -19.60 -17.99
N GLU A 752 9.60 -18.68 -17.07
CA GLU A 752 8.23 -18.22 -16.82
C GLU A 752 7.61 -17.65 -18.10
N ALA A 753 8.33 -16.74 -18.76
CA ALA A 753 7.81 -16.05 -19.94
C ALA A 753 7.56 -16.99 -21.12
N GLU A 754 8.42 -18.00 -21.31
CA GLU A 754 8.25 -19.02 -22.35
C GLU A 754 6.99 -19.88 -22.11
N ASP A 755 6.79 -20.38 -20.88
CA ASP A 755 5.61 -21.17 -20.52
C ASP A 755 4.31 -20.36 -20.71
N VAL A 756 4.30 -19.13 -20.17
CA VAL A 756 3.13 -18.24 -20.27
C VAL A 756 2.84 -17.89 -21.73
N ARG A 757 3.87 -17.68 -22.57
CA ARG A 757 3.70 -17.44 -24.01
C ARG A 757 2.98 -18.59 -24.68
N THR A 758 3.51 -19.82 -24.54
CA THR A 758 2.94 -21.02 -25.17
C THR A 758 1.49 -21.26 -24.74
N ARG A 759 1.19 -21.07 -23.46
CA ARG A 759 -0.18 -21.24 -22.94
C ARG A 759 -1.11 -20.13 -23.38
N ALA A 760 -0.62 -18.89 -23.51
CA ALA A 760 -1.41 -17.78 -24.02
C ALA A 760 -1.80 -17.98 -25.50
N GLU A 761 -0.87 -18.42 -26.34
CA GLU A 761 -1.13 -18.78 -27.74
C GLU A 761 -2.21 -19.87 -27.85
N ALA A 762 -2.07 -20.95 -27.06
CA ALA A 762 -3.06 -22.02 -27.01
C ALA A 762 -4.43 -21.54 -26.53
N THR A 763 -4.46 -20.62 -25.55
CA THR A 763 -5.71 -20.08 -24.98
C THR A 763 -6.46 -19.20 -25.97
N VAL A 764 -5.76 -18.37 -26.74
CA VAL A 764 -6.37 -17.53 -27.79
C VAL A 764 -6.81 -18.39 -28.99
N GLY A 765 -6.12 -19.49 -29.23
CA GLY A 765 -6.52 -20.53 -30.20
C GLY A 765 -6.36 -20.11 -31.66
N ILE A 766 -5.58 -19.06 -31.94
CA ILE A 766 -5.08 -18.71 -33.27
C ILE A 766 -3.60 -18.32 -33.16
N GLU A 767 -2.83 -18.49 -34.23
CA GLU A 767 -1.43 -18.09 -34.23
C GLU A 767 -1.28 -16.56 -34.16
N PRO A 768 -0.31 -16.04 -33.39
CA PRO A 768 0.00 -14.62 -33.41
C PRO A 768 0.55 -14.22 -34.80
N VAL A 769 0.12 -13.06 -35.29
CA VAL A 769 0.62 -12.48 -36.53
C VAL A 769 2.01 -11.86 -36.37
N ASP A 770 2.39 -11.54 -35.13
CA ASP A 770 3.70 -10.98 -34.77
C ASP A 770 4.04 -11.24 -33.30
N VAL A 771 5.33 -11.23 -32.97
CA VAL A 771 5.85 -11.33 -31.59
C VAL A 771 6.91 -10.25 -31.39
N LEU A 772 6.59 -9.25 -30.57
CA LEU A 772 7.49 -8.15 -30.27
C LEU A 772 8.36 -8.49 -29.06
N LEU A 773 9.65 -8.17 -29.09
CA LEU A 773 10.60 -8.49 -28.03
C LEU A 773 11.28 -7.24 -27.43
N GLY A 774 11.47 -7.24 -26.12
CA GLY A 774 12.19 -6.21 -25.36
C GLY A 774 11.73 -4.80 -25.69
N ASN A 775 12.64 -3.97 -26.21
CA ASN A 775 12.37 -2.58 -26.56
C ASN A 775 11.25 -2.40 -27.59
N GLU A 776 11.00 -3.39 -28.47
CA GLU A 776 9.90 -3.33 -29.45
C GLU A 776 8.54 -3.47 -28.74
N SER A 777 8.44 -4.43 -27.81
CA SER A 777 7.27 -4.62 -26.94
C SER A 777 6.99 -3.35 -26.13
N GLU A 778 7.99 -2.83 -25.41
CA GLU A 778 7.85 -1.60 -24.62
C GLU A 778 7.42 -0.40 -25.48
N SER A 779 8.01 -0.26 -26.67
CA SER A 779 7.69 0.85 -27.57
C SER A 779 6.28 0.76 -28.12
N PHE A 780 5.75 -0.45 -28.33
CA PHE A 780 4.37 -0.67 -28.73
C PHE A 780 3.41 -0.15 -27.64
N HIS A 781 3.57 -0.62 -26.40
CA HIS A 781 2.74 -0.23 -25.26
C HIS A 781 2.84 1.25 -24.90
N ARG A 782 4.04 1.83 -25.02
CA ARG A 782 4.23 3.28 -24.90
C ARG A 782 3.41 4.05 -25.93
N ARG A 783 3.45 3.66 -27.21
CA ARG A 783 2.69 4.35 -28.26
C ARG A 783 1.18 4.17 -28.07
N ALA A 784 0.74 2.98 -27.66
CA ALA A 784 -0.66 2.70 -27.38
C ALA A 784 -1.25 3.62 -26.29
N THR A 785 -0.43 4.03 -25.33
CA THR A 785 -0.82 4.89 -24.20
C THR A 785 -0.59 6.39 -24.45
N GLU A 786 0.11 6.79 -25.52
CA GLU A 786 0.28 8.20 -25.88
C GLU A 786 -0.89 8.67 -26.77
N VAL A 787 -1.69 9.62 -26.29
CA VAL A 787 -2.76 10.25 -27.08
C VAL A 787 -2.14 11.24 -28.07
N ALA A 788 -1.63 10.71 -29.19
CA ALA A 788 -1.50 11.38 -30.47
C ALA A 788 -1.67 10.31 -31.56
N PRO A 789 -2.75 10.35 -32.38
CA PRO A 789 -3.00 9.32 -33.36
C PRO A 789 -2.03 9.46 -34.53
N GLU A 790 -0.91 8.75 -34.51
CA GLU A 790 -0.39 8.20 -35.75
C GLU A 790 -1.11 6.86 -36.03
N PRO A 791 -1.50 6.57 -37.28
CA PRO A 791 -2.04 5.27 -37.64
C PRO A 791 -1.06 4.16 -37.25
N LEU A 792 -1.57 3.06 -36.67
CA LEU A 792 -0.88 1.79 -36.36
C LEU A 792 -0.13 1.13 -37.55
N ARG A 793 0.00 1.81 -38.70
CA ARG A 793 0.54 1.30 -39.97
C ARG A 793 2.06 1.06 -39.94
N SER A 794 2.86 1.74 -39.12
CA SER A 794 4.32 1.71 -39.27
C SER A 794 5.02 0.55 -38.55
N ALA A 795 4.41 -0.06 -37.53
CA ALA A 795 5.07 -1.13 -36.75
C ALA A 795 4.83 -2.53 -37.31
N VAL A 796 3.65 -2.80 -37.88
CA VAL A 796 3.25 -4.18 -38.27
C VAL A 796 3.32 -4.41 -39.79
N VAL A 797 3.32 -3.36 -40.62
CA VAL A 797 3.19 -3.52 -42.09
C VAL A 797 4.52 -3.49 -42.84
N ALA A 798 5.62 -3.03 -42.22
CA ALA A 798 6.93 -3.02 -42.85
C ALA A 798 7.77 -4.22 -42.40
N ARG A 799 7.46 -5.43 -42.90
CA ARG A 799 8.36 -6.59 -43.09
C ARG A 799 7.56 -7.90 -43.22
N ARG A 800 6.81 -8.03 -44.32
CA ARG A 800 6.55 -9.35 -44.91
C ARG A 800 7.75 -9.71 -45.77
N GLU A 801 8.76 -10.36 -45.20
CA GLU A 801 9.71 -11.13 -46.01
C GLU A 801 10.45 -12.24 -45.26
N ASP A 802 10.43 -12.28 -43.92
CA ASP A 802 10.96 -13.42 -43.16
C ASP A 802 9.88 -14.09 -42.29
N SER A 803 9.75 -15.41 -42.40
CA SER A 803 8.83 -16.23 -41.61
C SER A 803 9.07 -16.08 -40.11
N VAL A 804 7.99 -16.02 -39.31
CA VAL A 804 8.03 -15.92 -37.83
C VAL A 804 9.00 -16.94 -37.21
N SER A 805 9.09 -18.16 -37.77
CA SER A 805 9.98 -19.22 -37.31
C SER A 805 11.48 -18.90 -37.40
N SER A 806 11.94 -18.07 -38.35
CA SER A 806 13.38 -17.76 -38.51
C SER A 806 13.88 -16.69 -37.53
N ARG A 807 13.04 -15.71 -37.18
CA ARG A 807 13.38 -14.66 -36.19
C ARG A 807 13.37 -15.19 -34.75
N LEU A 808 12.49 -16.16 -34.47
CA LEU A 808 12.44 -16.88 -33.19
C LEU A 808 13.73 -17.66 -32.92
N ALA A 809 14.31 -18.31 -33.94
CA ALA A 809 15.51 -19.14 -33.78
C ALA A 809 16.77 -18.32 -33.43
N ASP A 810 16.91 -17.11 -33.97
CA ASP A 810 18.10 -16.26 -33.74
C ASP A 810 17.96 -15.32 -32.53
N GLY A 811 16.75 -14.82 -32.24
CA GLY A 811 16.48 -13.99 -31.06
C GLY A 811 16.56 -14.77 -29.75
N ILE A 812 16.05 -16.01 -29.74
CA ILE A 812 16.09 -16.90 -28.56
C ILE A 812 17.51 -17.47 -28.37
N LYS A 813 18.26 -17.87 -29.40
CA LYS A 813 19.64 -18.33 -29.17
C LYS A 813 20.58 -17.25 -28.60
N GLY A 814 20.35 -15.97 -28.89
CA GLY A 814 21.15 -14.86 -28.37
C GLY A 814 20.82 -14.41 -26.93
N LEU A 815 19.59 -14.68 -26.46
CA LEU A 815 19.13 -14.38 -25.09
C LEU A 815 19.48 -15.50 -24.09
N PHE A 816 19.77 -16.71 -24.58
CA PHE A 816 19.93 -17.93 -23.78
C PHE A 816 21.39 -18.46 -23.75
N ASP A 817 22.39 -17.62 -24.00
CA ASP A 817 23.81 -17.99 -23.81
C ASP A 817 24.25 -17.77 -22.35
N PRO A 818 24.42 -18.84 -21.54
CA PRO A 818 24.82 -18.72 -20.13
C PRO A 818 26.25 -18.18 -19.94
N HIS A 819 27.03 -17.97 -21.02
CA HIS A 819 28.40 -17.45 -20.95
C HIS A 819 28.55 -15.95 -21.22
N ARG A 820 27.45 -15.21 -21.44
CA ARG A 820 27.52 -13.76 -21.62
C ARG A 820 27.64 -13.02 -20.28
N VAL A 821 28.80 -13.18 -19.65
CA VAL A 821 29.25 -12.34 -18.54
C VAL A 821 29.28 -10.89 -19.02
N LEU A 822 28.38 -10.05 -18.50
CA LEU A 822 28.53 -8.59 -18.61
C LEU A 822 29.92 -8.22 -18.06
N PRO A 823 30.77 -7.51 -18.83
CA PRO A 823 32.07 -7.14 -18.33
C PRO A 823 31.88 -6.19 -17.15
N ARG A 824 32.25 -6.65 -15.94
CA ARG A 824 32.53 -5.75 -14.82
C ARG A 824 33.65 -4.82 -15.29
N ARG A 825 33.38 -3.53 -15.35
CA ARG A 825 34.42 -2.51 -15.48
C ARG A 825 34.50 -1.69 -14.19
N PRO A 826 35.71 -1.23 -13.86
CA PRO A 826 36.23 -1.13 -12.49
C PRO A 826 35.54 -0.09 -11.62
#